data_AF-A0A955AD50-F1
#
_entry.id   AF-A0A955AD50-F1
#
_cell.length_a   1.000
_cell.length_b   1.000
_cell.length_c   1.000
_cell.angle_alpha   90.00
_cell.angle_beta   90.00
_cell.angle_gamma   90.00
#
_symmetry.space_group_name_H-M   'P 1'
#
loop_
_entity.id
_entity.type
_entity.pdbx_description
1 polymer ?
#
loop_
_entity_poly.entity_id
_entity_poly.type
_entity_poly.pdbx_seq_one_letter_code
_entity_poly.pdbx_strand_id
1 'polypeptide(L)'
;MRIANVQPKFECLETRSLLAGEGVIAESVFDIDQFETNIRDAYVDNTVGFGYSINYEGNIGVRHDGWGDARTATDEPQSSFTEDTRMTIASVAKSITAVATLRLLQDQGRSVDDAIAPYLPTAWTLGPNVAPSGSDTGITFRDLLTHHSGLRRIDFDGSSSDGDGPDWNGDGSDDDGADLDEQTSYSGLQQLIALGITDSTDNDSNGEIDLKEQYSYENANFALLRIIIPYLSTYPNQFLDSDPHPEELTAGVYEVWVQNTVLEPMGIVGAATRTAEEYPTLNYPFPNDDTNPIEYRDLLLVSGSQGWWLSTDELAQFLQNVFYEETVLDADTREMMTKGFLGWNNPKDWGWSEGVFGTYYNHGGDLAQLNSCIMSFPNTAQVSLLINSDFAAGLPYQCVQLKDAYENAWPELVVEGTASNDMFSLMANADDGLIDLFLNGKLVGTRRVSTLEKLTIRGLEGDDTFAIFDLPENVELVVEGGSGDDEFEFKRKDNASLFNHIDGNVIVLGGEGTDRFLLRDSNGFSDFYSIAGIENPGATGDTRIRADAYGSEKSFQYGSMEHVTFYANENDSPSIELRAIDGDTVFTLYAGNDHNTVTVDGIRDHAAVIVYGQGGSDVVSVSGVGENASVTFIGDDQGPGVDELTVADLSNMRGAVVFEGKGCVDRLILDDRHAGSGRELVFSNSFGLSIVSGDGTFGVVSYRNVEQIELQASDHDDQVRVERLARETSLELFGNDGDDNFRIAEETHDLRNIEGHIVVHGGDGKLPPADSQSNLLPIDDDRLLVLDGLNPSTGDYTIDSAFPYHEGNINKCDGKMICGDPGGALFSITFDQIEQTTLHADQGSNRIDVIAMPTANALAVYAESGNDVVSVESSPMSALMQIFAGDDRDTIVVSPSRRNLGYLRGRVLVDGGGNPGDELQVWDNMSANTEPYILSDKQLSRAQSAVIEYSAFTRLTVGLSHLDNDIHVISTSPETSVLILGNEGNDSLSASGLRSSVVFDGQEGSDHSQLFGTGTDDVVLVAGNVMSMRDGTLMTFSETRGFNGGAGEDLMTLQGLEGVDELIHVRPMSLVGQRIQFHEGTVDINGVPSVDFRQTEAVVVIGNRSDNDLLIFDGYTSPTDGDQFDDFFSIKPFASGTPDDPVVVLKNTAGQEYLTLRNYQNVGVPTIQGLHGADLFDVYVNPRRDWRVRQRRLHLDGGPGNIGIGLPLDDVLRIVYADYGKTSWTPTSDTDGAIHMKYNLSAVDLVYEGMEKVELQAGLPQATFVP
;
A
#
# COMPACT_ATOMS: atom_id res chain seq x y z
N MET A 1 -49.75 37.31 56.61
CA MET A 1 -48.86 36.62 57.57
C MET A 1 -48.31 35.37 56.88
N ARG A 2 -47.18 35.52 56.19
CA ARG A 2 -46.34 34.43 55.65
C ARG A 2 -44.90 34.93 55.73
N ILE A 3 -44.08 34.12 56.37
CA ILE A 3 -42.65 34.30 56.60
C ILE A 3 -41.96 34.16 55.24
N ALA A 4 -41.18 35.15 54.84
CA ALA A 4 -40.27 35.06 53.70
C ALA A 4 -38.88 34.70 54.23
N ASN A 5 -38.43 33.48 53.91
CA ASN A 5 -37.04 33.09 54.02
C ASN A 5 -36.23 33.93 53.02
N VAL A 6 -35.28 34.71 53.52
CA VAL A 6 -34.19 35.27 52.70
C VAL A 6 -33.06 34.26 52.78
N GLN A 7 -32.85 33.54 51.68
CA GLN A 7 -31.61 32.82 51.41
C GLN A 7 -30.61 33.84 50.81
N PRO A 8 -29.31 33.77 51.13
CA PRO A 8 -28.31 34.54 50.41
C PRO A 8 -28.23 33.98 48.98
N LYS A 9 -28.51 34.83 47.99
CA LYS A 9 -28.16 34.55 46.60
C LYS A 9 -26.64 34.62 46.52
N PHE A 10 -25.99 33.46 46.43
CA PHE A 10 -24.71 33.38 45.74
C PHE A 10 -25.04 33.55 44.25
N GLU A 11 -24.81 34.74 43.71
CA GLU A 11 -24.69 34.92 42.26
C GLU A 11 -23.28 34.45 41.89
N CYS A 12 -23.19 33.43 41.04
CA CYS A 12 -21.94 33.02 40.42
C CYS A 12 -21.30 34.22 39.72
N LEU A 13 -19.98 34.32 39.87
CA LEU A 13 -19.06 35.36 39.38
C LEU A 13 -18.89 35.36 37.85
N GLU A 14 -19.96 35.16 37.08
CA GLU A 14 -19.91 35.37 35.64
C GLU A 14 -20.49 36.75 35.31
N THR A 15 -19.68 37.58 34.64
CA THR A 15 -19.98 38.93 34.13
C THR A 15 -19.78 40.11 35.10
N ARG A 16 -18.53 40.33 35.50
CA ARG A 16 -17.99 41.70 35.52
C ARG A 16 -16.93 41.83 34.43
N SER A 17 -17.37 42.36 33.29
CA SER A 17 -16.49 42.87 32.24
C SER A 17 -15.46 43.83 32.88
N LEU A 18 -14.21 43.40 32.88
CA LEU A 18 -13.06 44.29 32.98
C LEU A 18 -13.14 45.26 31.80
N LEU A 19 -12.98 46.54 32.11
CA LEU A 19 -13.03 47.63 31.15
C LEU A 19 -11.80 47.55 30.25
N ALA A 20 -12.06 47.31 28.96
CA ALA A 20 -11.27 47.72 27.78
C ALA A 20 -9.75 47.46 27.79
N GLY A 21 -9.37 46.40 27.08
CA GLY A 21 -8.09 46.27 26.39
C GLY A 21 -7.16 45.23 26.99
N GLU A 22 -6.93 44.16 26.23
CA GLU A 22 -5.88 43.13 26.42
C GLU A 22 -6.26 41.99 27.38
N GLY A 23 -6.87 40.93 26.81
CA GLY A 23 -6.99 39.59 27.38
C GLY A 23 -8.07 39.38 28.45
N VAL A 24 -8.91 38.36 28.30
CA VAL A 24 -9.85 37.92 29.35
C VAL A 24 -9.41 36.57 29.90
N ILE A 25 -9.26 36.47 31.22
CA ILE A 25 -9.13 35.17 31.89
C ILE A 25 -10.53 34.67 32.23
N ALA A 26 -10.99 33.65 31.52
CA ALA A 26 -12.26 32.98 31.78
C ALA A 26 -12.04 31.62 32.50
N GLU A 27 -13.06 31.09 33.16
CA GLU A 27 -13.15 29.69 33.64
C GLU A 27 -11.90 29.05 34.30
N SER A 28 -11.09 29.83 35.03
CA SER A 28 -9.91 29.30 35.75
C SER A 28 -10.31 28.89 37.18
N VAL A 29 -9.66 27.86 37.74
CA VAL A 29 -9.95 27.35 39.11
C VAL A 29 -8.85 27.78 40.08
N PHE A 30 -9.23 28.47 41.15
CA PHE A 30 -8.31 28.85 42.22
C PHE A 30 -8.17 27.72 43.24
N ASP A 31 -6.93 27.33 43.53
CA ASP A 31 -6.59 26.37 44.57
C ASP A 31 -6.02 27.09 45.80
N ILE A 32 -6.87 27.23 46.83
CA ILE A 32 -6.47 27.86 48.10
C ILE A 32 -5.38 27.08 48.84
N ASP A 33 -5.34 25.75 48.71
CA ASP A 33 -4.33 24.91 49.36
C ASP A 33 -2.97 25.10 48.67
N GLN A 34 -2.96 25.23 47.34
CA GLN A 34 -1.75 25.60 46.61
C GLN A 34 -1.30 27.02 46.94
N PHE A 35 -2.22 27.97 47.13
CA PHE A 35 -1.87 29.34 47.54
C PHE A 35 -1.17 29.37 48.91
N GLU A 36 -1.73 28.66 49.90
CA GLU A 36 -1.12 28.49 51.22
C GLU A 36 0.27 27.83 51.10
N THR A 37 0.37 26.76 50.33
CA THR A 37 1.63 26.02 50.11
C THR A 37 2.69 26.94 49.49
N ASN A 38 2.33 27.72 48.47
CA ASN A 38 3.25 28.66 47.82
C ASN A 38 3.81 29.72 48.78
N ILE A 39 3.01 30.18 49.76
CA ILE A 39 3.46 31.10 50.81
C ILE A 39 4.43 30.39 51.76
N ARG A 40 4.09 29.17 52.20
CA ARG A 40 4.92 28.40 53.13
C ARG A 40 6.27 28.03 52.50
N ASP A 41 6.27 27.59 51.25
CA ASP A 41 7.49 27.24 50.52
C ASP A 41 8.44 28.44 50.35
N ALA A 42 7.90 29.66 50.28
CA ALA A 42 8.70 30.86 50.18
C ALA A 42 9.43 31.18 51.50
N TYR A 43 8.79 30.99 52.66
CA TYR A 43 9.29 31.55 53.93
C TYR A 43 9.75 30.52 54.97
N VAL A 44 9.31 29.26 54.88
CA VAL A 44 9.84 28.17 55.71
C VAL A 44 11.33 28.03 55.42
N ASP A 45 12.14 28.05 56.49
CA ASP A 45 13.59 28.01 56.47
C ASP A 45 14.29 29.20 55.77
N ASN A 46 13.54 30.19 55.27
CA ASN A 46 14.05 31.41 54.65
C ASN A 46 13.83 32.68 55.50
N THR A 47 13.25 32.52 56.71
CA THR A 47 12.99 33.58 57.70
C THR A 47 13.25 33.05 59.12
N VAL A 48 13.33 33.93 60.12
CA VAL A 48 13.42 33.52 61.55
C VAL A 48 12.05 33.12 62.09
N GLY A 49 11.04 33.91 61.75
CA GLY A 49 9.64 33.63 62.04
C GLY A 49 8.70 34.41 61.13
N PHE A 50 7.57 33.81 60.82
CA PHE A 50 6.50 34.48 60.08
C PHE A 50 5.14 33.92 60.46
N GLY A 51 4.10 34.71 60.23
CA GLY A 51 2.72 34.29 60.28
C GLY A 51 1.99 34.78 59.04
N TYR A 52 0.93 34.09 58.66
CA TYR A 52 0.02 34.56 57.61
C TYR A 52 -1.43 34.16 57.91
N SER A 53 -2.36 34.88 57.28
CA SER A 53 -3.79 34.57 57.33
C SER A 53 -4.44 34.90 56.00
N ILE A 54 -5.25 33.97 55.48
CA ILE A 54 -5.90 34.00 54.18
C ILE A 54 -7.41 34.01 54.36
N ASN A 55 -8.07 35.05 53.87
CA ASN A 55 -9.52 35.08 53.70
C ASN A 55 -9.89 34.56 52.32
N TYR A 56 -11.04 33.90 52.20
CA TYR A 56 -11.58 33.49 50.91
C TYR A 56 -13.11 33.39 50.95
N GLU A 57 -13.77 33.85 49.88
CA GLU A 57 -15.23 33.89 49.72
C GLU A 57 -15.97 34.54 50.92
N GLY A 58 -15.38 35.59 51.47
CA GLY A 58 -15.93 36.35 52.59
C GLY A 58 -15.81 35.69 53.97
N ASN A 59 -15.10 34.56 54.06
CA ASN A 59 -14.77 33.92 55.35
C ASN A 59 -13.38 34.37 55.81
N ILE A 60 -13.26 34.70 57.10
CA ILE A 60 -12.01 35.19 57.71
C ILE A 60 -11.15 34.00 58.14
N GLY A 61 -9.83 34.03 57.85
CA GLY A 61 -8.86 33.05 58.34
C GLY A 61 -9.15 31.62 57.88
N VAL A 62 -9.52 31.44 56.62
CA VAL A 62 -9.82 30.11 56.03
C VAL A 62 -8.57 29.21 56.02
N ARG A 63 -7.40 29.83 55.85
CA ARG A 63 -6.07 29.24 56.09
C ARG A 63 -5.25 30.26 56.86
N HIS A 64 -4.60 29.83 57.92
CA HIS A 64 -3.78 30.69 58.77
C HIS A 64 -2.88 29.79 59.61
N ASP A 65 -1.61 30.18 59.74
CA ASP A 65 -0.59 29.43 60.48
C ASP A 65 0.59 30.37 60.78
N GLY A 66 1.49 29.92 61.66
CA GLY A 66 2.78 30.56 61.88
C GLY A 66 3.92 29.56 61.94
N TRP A 67 5.12 30.02 61.59
CA TRP A 67 6.32 29.20 61.56
C TRP A 67 7.50 29.95 62.18
N GLY A 68 8.42 29.19 62.79
CA GLY A 68 9.64 29.75 63.38
C GLY A 68 9.42 30.37 64.76
N ASP A 69 10.32 31.28 65.14
CA ASP A 69 10.39 31.86 66.48
C ASP A 69 10.02 33.36 66.46
N ALA A 70 9.01 33.76 67.24
CA ALA A 70 8.75 35.17 67.58
C ALA A 70 9.82 35.71 68.53
N ARG A 71 10.40 34.81 69.34
CA ARG A 71 11.58 35.02 70.17
C ARG A 71 12.39 33.74 70.18
N THR A 72 13.65 33.79 69.79
CA THR A 72 14.54 32.63 69.69
C THR A 72 14.90 32.09 71.08
N ALA A 73 15.50 30.89 71.13
CA ALA A 73 15.97 30.30 72.38
C ALA A 73 17.06 31.12 73.10
N THR A 74 17.74 32.03 72.39
CA THR A 74 18.75 32.93 72.94
C THR A 74 18.14 34.16 73.62
N ASP A 75 16.88 34.48 73.34
CA ASP A 75 16.14 35.64 73.87
C ASP A 75 14.95 35.25 74.78
N GLU A 76 15.25 34.79 76.01
CA GLU A 76 14.23 34.28 76.93
C GLU A 76 13.08 35.28 77.24
N PRO A 77 11.83 34.79 77.39
CA PRO A 77 11.39 33.42 77.13
C PRO A 77 11.26 33.17 75.61
N GLN A 78 11.72 32.00 75.16
CA GLN A 78 11.49 31.53 73.79
C GLN A 78 9.98 31.43 73.53
N SER A 79 9.54 31.86 72.35
CA SER A 79 8.16 31.74 71.90
C SER A 79 8.09 31.54 70.40
N SER A 80 7.25 30.60 69.96
CA SER A 80 6.96 30.38 68.55
C SER A 80 6.22 31.55 67.91
N PHE A 81 6.46 31.78 66.63
CA PHE A 81 5.64 32.68 65.82
C PHE A 81 4.35 31.95 65.42
N THR A 82 3.20 32.60 65.64
CA THR A 82 1.85 32.09 65.33
C THR A 82 1.05 33.16 64.60
N GLU A 83 -0.07 32.78 64.00
CA GLU A 83 -1.05 33.67 63.37
C GLU A 83 -1.60 34.76 64.31
N ASP A 84 -1.57 34.50 65.63
CA ASP A 84 -2.01 35.40 66.72
C ASP A 84 -0.86 36.28 67.25
N THR A 85 0.38 36.06 66.81
CA THR A 85 1.54 36.82 67.29
C THR A 85 1.44 38.26 66.82
N ARG A 86 1.30 39.19 67.77
CA ARG A 86 1.31 40.62 67.46
C ARG A 86 2.73 41.14 67.28
N MET A 87 2.91 41.97 66.27
CA MET A 87 4.08 42.81 66.08
C MET A 87 3.68 44.14 65.45
N THR A 88 4.59 45.11 65.43
CA THR A 88 4.32 46.35 64.66
C THR A 88 4.16 46.01 63.17
N ILE A 89 3.16 46.57 62.52
CA ILE A 89 2.84 46.29 61.11
C ILE A 89 3.47 47.30 60.15
N ALA A 90 4.39 48.13 60.64
CA ALA A 90 5.06 49.18 59.87
C ALA A 90 4.06 49.99 59.01
N SER A 91 4.37 50.21 57.73
CA SER A 91 3.57 51.05 56.84
C SER A 91 2.19 50.49 56.47
N VAL A 92 1.86 49.22 56.76
CA VAL A 92 0.48 48.72 56.63
C VAL A 92 -0.50 49.56 57.47
N ALA A 93 0.00 50.20 58.53
CA ALA A 93 -0.74 51.17 59.33
C ALA A 93 -1.40 52.30 58.51
N LYS A 94 -0.83 52.67 57.36
CA LYS A 94 -1.37 53.73 56.49
C LYS A 94 -2.76 53.40 55.97
N SER A 95 -3.02 52.13 55.63
CA SER A 95 -4.35 51.70 55.19
C SER A 95 -5.36 51.80 56.34
N ILE A 96 -4.97 51.51 57.58
CA ILE A 96 -5.81 51.72 58.77
C ILE A 96 -6.10 53.22 58.98
N THR A 97 -5.08 54.07 58.88
CA THR A 97 -5.20 55.53 58.97
C THR A 97 -6.09 56.11 57.87
N ALA A 98 -6.00 55.57 56.65
CA ALA A 98 -6.85 55.95 55.54
C ALA A 98 -8.31 55.63 55.84
N VAL A 99 -8.61 54.41 56.29
CA VAL A 99 -9.96 54.01 56.70
C VAL A 99 -10.48 54.92 57.83
N ALA A 100 -9.65 55.25 58.82
CA ALA A 100 -10.04 56.16 59.89
C ALA A 100 -10.34 57.58 59.41
N THR A 101 -9.54 58.08 58.47
CA THR A 101 -9.74 59.40 57.86
C THR A 101 -11.03 59.42 57.04
N LEU A 102 -11.23 58.42 56.18
CA LEU A 102 -12.43 58.28 55.34
C LEU A 102 -13.69 58.10 56.18
N ARG A 103 -13.63 57.28 57.24
CA ARG A 103 -14.72 57.13 58.21
C ARG A 103 -15.11 58.47 58.81
N LEU A 104 -14.13 59.26 59.24
CA LEU A 104 -14.38 60.56 59.85
C LEU A 104 -14.94 61.57 58.84
N LEU A 105 -14.44 61.58 57.60
CA LEU A 105 -14.98 62.43 56.53
C LEU A 105 -16.42 62.05 56.17
N GLN A 106 -16.71 60.75 56.07
CA GLN A 106 -18.05 60.19 55.84
C GLN A 106 -19.02 60.63 56.94
N ASP A 107 -18.64 60.44 58.22
CA ASP A 107 -19.48 60.83 59.38
C ASP A 107 -19.75 62.35 59.43
N GLN A 108 -18.88 63.16 58.80
CA GLN A 108 -19.02 64.62 58.72
C GLN A 108 -19.61 65.14 57.40
N GLY A 109 -19.87 64.27 56.43
CA GLY A 109 -20.31 64.65 55.08
C GLY A 109 -19.29 65.54 54.35
N ARG A 110 -17.99 65.25 54.50
CA ARG A 110 -16.87 65.97 53.87
C ARG A 110 -16.27 65.22 52.69
N SER A 111 -15.64 65.94 51.77
CA SER A 111 -14.95 65.35 50.63
C SER A 111 -13.48 65.08 50.95
N VAL A 112 -12.91 64.05 50.33
CA VAL A 112 -11.44 63.86 50.31
C VAL A 112 -10.73 64.98 49.55
N ASP A 113 -11.44 65.71 48.68
CA ASP A 113 -10.89 66.87 47.96
C ASP A 113 -10.91 68.17 48.81
N ASP A 114 -11.40 68.10 50.06
CA ASP A 114 -11.33 69.23 50.98
C ASP A 114 -9.86 69.50 51.39
N ALA A 115 -9.48 70.77 51.50
CA ALA A 115 -8.14 71.18 51.93
C ALA A 115 -7.88 70.84 53.40
N ILE A 116 -6.65 70.42 53.73
CA ILE A 116 -6.25 70.04 55.10
C ILE A 116 -5.97 71.24 56.01
N ALA A 117 -5.65 72.39 55.42
CA ALA A 117 -5.18 73.58 56.14
C ALA A 117 -6.06 74.02 57.33
N PRO A 118 -7.41 73.94 57.28
CA PRO A 118 -8.27 74.28 58.43
C PRO A 118 -8.13 73.35 59.64
N TYR A 119 -7.50 72.19 59.48
CA TYR A 119 -7.40 71.13 60.50
C TYR A 119 -5.96 70.93 60.98
N LEU A 120 -5.06 71.85 60.67
CA LEU A 120 -3.72 71.89 61.23
C LEU A 120 -3.70 72.72 62.53
N PRO A 121 -2.75 72.46 63.46
CA PRO A 121 -2.63 73.23 64.69
C PRO A 121 -2.54 74.72 64.42
N THR A 122 -3.28 75.54 65.17
CA THR A 122 -3.39 76.99 64.87
C THR A 122 -2.08 77.75 65.09
N ALA A 123 -1.16 77.16 65.86
CA ALA A 123 0.18 77.69 66.10
C ALA A 123 1.18 77.35 64.98
N TRP A 124 0.84 76.49 64.02
CA TRP A 124 1.73 76.13 62.92
C TRP A 124 1.75 77.21 61.84
N THR A 125 2.94 77.53 61.36
CA THR A 125 3.11 78.40 60.19
C THR A 125 2.82 77.56 58.95
N LEU A 126 1.94 78.03 58.06
CA LEU A 126 1.67 77.36 56.80
C LEU A 126 2.57 77.96 55.70
N GLY A 127 3.35 77.11 55.04
CA GLY A 127 4.17 77.46 53.90
C GLY A 127 3.37 77.65 52.60
N PRO A 128 4.04 78.01 51.49
CA PRO A 128 3.44 78.10 50.16
C PRO A 128 2.66 76.83 49.78
N ASN A 129 1.55 77.00 49.08
CA ASN A 129 0.71 75.93 48.50
C ASN A 129 0.19 74.86 49.50
N VAL A 130 0.35 75.07 50.81
CA VAL A 130 -0.31 74.23 51.84
C VAL A 130 -1.78 74.59 51.99
N ALA A 131 -2.10 75.88 51.99
CA ALA A 131 -3.46 76.39 52.04
C ALA A 131 -3.93 76.84 50.64
N PRO A 132 -5.24 76.74 50.34
CA PRO A 132 -5.76 77.16 49.04
C PRO A 132 -5.41 78.62 48.71
N SER A 133 -4.89 78.87 47.50
CA SER A 133 -4.52 80.20 47.03
C SER A 133 -4.78 80.35 45.53
N GLY A 134 -5.64 81.29 45.14
CA GLY A 134 -5.96 81.50 43.72
C GLY A 134 -6.70 80.31 43.11
N SER A 135 -6.09 79.67 42.10
CA SER A 135 -6.59 78.45 41.44
C SER A 135 -6.05 77.15 42.05
N ASP A 136 -5.08 77.23 42.97
CA ASP A 136 -4.54 76.08 43.69
C ASP A 136 -5.47 75.68 44.86
N THR A 137 -5.78 74.40 44.96
CA THR A 137 -6.60 73.81 46.02
C THR A 137 -5.84 73.67 47.35
N GLY A 138 -4.52 73.91 47.37
CA GLY A 138 -3.67 73.57 48.50
C GLY A 138 -3.55 72.05 48.68
N ILE A 139 -3.00 71.58 49.80
CA ILE A 139 -2.97 70.14 50.09
C ILE A 139 -4.37 69.67 50.52
N THR A 140 -4.89 68.62 49.87
CA THR A 140 -6.17 67.98 50.20
C THR A 140 -5.99 66.65 50.94
N PHE A 141 -7.07 66.11 51.51
CA PHE A 141 -7.01 64.76 52.10
C PHE A 141 -6.66 63.70 51.06
N ARG A 142 -7.18 63.82 49.83
CA ARG A 142 -6.83 62.93 48.72
C ARG A 142 -5.33 62.94 48.48
N ASP A 143 -4.74 64.13 48.40
CA ASP A 143 -3.31 64.27 48.14
C ASP A 143 -2.44 63.58 49.21
N LEU A 144 -2.84 63.66 50.49
CA LEU A 144 -2.16 62.91 51.56
C LEU A 144 -2.34 61.39 51.39
N LEU A 145 -3.57 60.94 51.15
CA LEU A 145 -3.93 59.52 51.07
C LEU A 145 -3.36 58.80 49.84
N THR A 146 -3.00 59.54 48.78
CA THR A 146 -2.44 59.00 47.53
C THR A 146 -0.96 59.33 47.34
N HIS A 147 -0.28 59.93 48.32
CA HIS A 147 1.12 60.33 48.18
C HIS A 147 1.38 61.38 47.07
N HIS A 148 0.39 62.23 46.78
CA HIS A 148 0.43 63.33 45.80
C HIS A 148 0.36 64.71 46.48
N SER A 149 0.80 64.79 47.75
CA SER A 149 0.77 66.02 48.54
C SER A 149 1.76 67.08 48.08
N GLY A 150 2.74 66.73 47.24
CA GLY A 150 3.85 67.61 46.88
C GLY A 150 4.87 67.83 48.01
N LEU A 151 4.62 67.32 49.22
CA LEU A 151 5.62 67.30 50.29
C LEU A 151 6.78 66.37 49.88
N ARG A 152 8.00 66.71 50.30
CA ARG A 152 9.21 65.94 50.03
C ARG A 152 10.03 65.80 51.32
N ARG A 153 10.73 64.67 51.46
CA ARG A 153 11.71 64.43 52.54
C ARG A 153 12.78 65.52 52.56
N ILE A 154 13.17 65.94 53.76
CA ILE A 154 14.24 66.94 54.00
C ILE A 154 14.98 66.53 55.27
N ASP A 155 16.31 66.36 55.22
CA ASP A 155 17.17 66.20 56.40
C ASP A 155 17.33 67.57 57.08
N PHE A 156 16.78 67.72 58.28
CA PHE A 156 16.74 69.00 58.97
C PHE A 156 17.97 69.26 59.86
N ASP A 157 18.70 68.22 60.24
CA ASP A 157 19.79 68.31 61.21
C ASP A 157 21.17 67.90 60.67
N GLY A 158 21.22 67.40 59.42
CA GLY A 158 22.42 66.95 58.73
C GLY A 158 22.98 65.65 59.31
N SER A 159 22.12 64.81 59.87
CA SER A 159 22.48 63.52 60.48
C SER A 159 22.61 62.39 59.47
N SER A 160 22.34 62.64 58.19
CA SER A 160 22.57 61.70 57.10
C SER A 160 24.00 61.12 57.13
N SER A 161 24.10 59.82 56.81
CA SER A 161 25.39 59.11 56.79
C SER A 161 26.30 59.48 55.59
N ASP A 162 25.80 60.27 54.65
CA ASP A 162 26.52 60.74 53.45
C ASP A 162 27.28 62.07 53.67
N GLY A 163 26.96 62.82 54.73
CA GLY A 163 27.69 64.02 55.14
C GLY A 163 27.40 65.27 54.32
N ASP A 164 26.33 65.27 53.55
CA ASP A 164 25.79 66.48 52.95
C ASP A 164 24.91 67.21 53.99
N GLY A 165 24.90 68.55 53.98
CA GLY A 165 24.11 69.32 54.95
C GLY A 165 22.61 69.18 54.68
N PRO A 166 21.74 70.06 55.24
CA PRO A 166 20.35 70.14 54.81
C PRO A 166 20.33 70.55 53.32
N ASP A 167 20.29 69.57 52.43
CA ASP A 167 20.24 69.75 50.99
C ASP A 167 18.88 69.26 50.48
N TRP A 168 18.24 70.08 49.65
CA TRP A 168 17.04 69.75 48.91
C TRP A 168 17.44 69.89 47.46
N ASN A 169 17.89 68.81 46.83
CA ASN A 169 18.36 68.84 45.44
C ASN A 169 17.20 68.81 44.41
N GLY A 170 15.96 68.58 44.89
CA GLY A 170 14.75 68.65 44.09
C GLY A 170 14.61 67.58 43.00
N ASP A 171 15.43 66.52 42.99
CA ASP A 171 15.34 65.47 41.96
C ASP A 171 14.36 64.35 42.32
N GLY A 172 13.93 64.27 43.58
CA GLY A 172 12.93 63.31 44.04
C GLY A 172 13.37 61.85 43.87
N SER A 173 14.66 61.61 43.64
CA SER A 173 15.25 60.30 43.41
C SER A 173 16.59 60.24 44.14
N ASP A 174 16.55 60.17 45.47
CA ASP A 174 17.32 59.27 46.32
C ASP A 174 16.97 59.55 47.79
N ASP A 175 17.20 58.58 48.65
CA ASP A 175 16.88 58.62 50.08
C ASP A 175 17.87 59.57 50.76
N ASP A 176 17.54 60.86 50.86
CA ASP A 176 18.37 61.96 51.38
C ASP A 176 18.71 61.85 52.89
N GLY A 177 18.77 60.64 53.44
CA GLY A 177 19.29 60.36 54.78
C GLY A 177 18.47 60.85 55.96
N ALA A 178 17.36 61.56 55.75
CA ALA A 178 16.47 62.03 56.81
C ALA A 178 15.83 60.86 57.56
N ASP A 179 16.08 60.77 58.87
CA ASP A 179 15.54 59.69 59.71
C ASP A 179 13.99 59.69 59.66
N LEU A 180 13.39 58.51 59.74
CA LEU A 180 11.95 58.32 59.81
C LEU A 180 11.32 59.12 60.95
N ASP A 181 12.05 59.30 62.06
CA ASP A 181 11.65 60.14 63.19
C ASP A 181 11.58 61.63 62.80
N GLU A 182 12.45 62.11 61.92
CA GLU A 182 12.42 63.50 61.44
C GLU A 182 11.23 63.78 60.53
N GLN A 183 10.76 62.80 59.77
CA GLN A 183 9.62 62.96 58.87
C GLN A 183 8.26 62.73 59.54
N THR A 184 8.23 62.10 60.72
CA THR A 184 6.98 61.68 61.38
C THR A 184 6.77 62.28 62.78
N SER A 185 7.82 62.86 63.38
CA SER A 185 7.71 63.60 64.64
C SER A 185 6.87 64.87 64.49
N TYR A 186 6.24 65.30 65.58
CA TYR A 186 5.42 66.52 65.57
C TYR A 186 6.20 67.76 65.11
N SER A 187 7.45 67.91 65.54
CA SER A 187 8.34 69.02 65.14
C SER A 187 8.78 68.94 63.68
N GLY A 188 9.01 67.72 63.17
CA GLY A 188 9.36 67.51 61.77
C GLY A 188 8.21 67.85 60.83
N LEU A 189 7.02 67.34 61.15
CA LEU A 189 5.78 67.66 60.43
C LEU A 189 5.46 69.15 60.46
N GLN A 190 5.67 69.82 61.59
CA GLN A 190 5.52 71.27 61.70
C GLN A 190 6.46 72.01 60.75
N GLN A 191 7.70 71.54 60.59
CA GLN A 191 8.69 72.13 59.70
C GLN A 191 8.33 71.89 58.23
N LEU A 192 7.95 70.66 57.85
CA LEU A 192 7.48 70.35 56.50
C LEU A 192 6.29 71.22 56.09
N ILE A 193 5.31 71.39 56.98
CA ILE A 193 4.16 72.29 56.73
C ILE A 193 4.60 73.76 56.63
N ALA A 194 5.59 74.20 57.40
CA ALA A 194 6.10 75.57 57.33
C ALA A 194 6.91 75.86 56.06
N LEU A 195 7.60 74.85 55.52
CA LEU A 195 8.29 74.92 54.24
C LEU A 195 7.32 74.92 53.07
N GLY A 196 6.24 74.15 53.16
CA GLY A 196 5.21 74.04 52.12
C GLY A 196 5.71 73.35 50.86
N ILE A 197 5.00 73.56 49.75
CA ILE A 197 5.34 73.00 48.44
C ILE A 197 5.85 74.16 47.58
N THR A 198 7.09 74.07 47.12
CA THR A 198 7.68 75.07 46.23
C THR A 198 7.65 74.56 44.79
N ASP A 199 7.00 75.29 43.88
CA ASP A 199 7.18 75.07 42.43
C ASP A 199 8.69 75.18 42.15
N SER A 200 9.33 74.10 41.67
CA SER A 200 10.77 74.15 41.43
C SER A 200 11.03 75.13 40.27
N THR A 201 11.63 76.28 40.60
CA THR A 201 12.12 77.23 39.58
C THR A 201 13.54 76.90 39.15
N ASP A 202 13.86 75.62 38.91
CA ASP A 202 15.15 75.26 38.32
C ASP A 202 15.06 74.95 36.83
N ASN A 203 15.96 75.59 36.07
CA ASN A 203 15.88 75.72 34.63
C ASN A 203 16.56 74.54 33.91
N ASP A 204 15.83 73.46 33.63
CA ASP A 204 16.28 72.40 32.71
C ASP A 204 15.19 71.95 31.72
N SER A 205 14.83 72.83 30.77
CA SER A 205 14.17 72.46 29.49
C SER A 205 12.79 71.77 29.53
N ASN A 206 12.24 71.36 30.68
CA ASN A 206 11.08 70.48 30.77
C ASN A 206 9.90 71.07 31.58
N GLY A 207 9.53 72.34 31.37
CA GLY A 207 8.27 72.91 31.89
C GLY A 207 8.18 73.06 33.42
N GLU A 208 7.16 73.79 33.90
CA GLU A 208 6.82 73.81 35.34
C GLU A 208 6.41 72.40 35.77
N ILE A 209 7.11 71.82 36.74
CA ILE A 209 6.75 70.53 37.33
C ILE A 209 5.75 70.79 38.46
N ASP A 210 4.52 70.31 38.30
CA ASP A 210 3.57 70.24 39.41
C ASP A 210 3.93 69.04 40.30
N LEU A 211 4.52 69.31 41.47
CA LEU A 211 4.93 68.28 42.44
C LEU A 211 3.74 67.46 42.98
N LYS A 212 2.49 67.93 42.80
CA LYS A 212 1.27 67.19 43.14
C LYS A 212 0.81 66.26 42.02
N GLU A 213 1.26 66.45 40.76
CA GLU A 213 1.04 65.47 39.69
C GLU A 213 2.04 64.30 39.74
N GLN A 214 3.13 64.46 40.50
CA GLN A 214 4.14 63.44 40.74
C GLN A 214 3.88 62.67 42.04
N TYR A 215 3.80 61.35 41.92
CA TYR A 215 3.77 60.44 43.06
C TYR A 215 5.11 60.49 43.82
N SER A 216 5.06 60.59 45.15
CA SER A 216 6.24 60.46 46.02
C SER A 216 5.86 59.87 47.38
N TYR A 217 6.45 58.71 47.72
CA TYR A 217 6.11 57.97 48.92
C TYR A 217 6.59 58.65 50.21
N GLU A 218 5.70 59.43 50.82
CA GLU A 218 5.97 60.19 52.04
C GLU A 218 5.27 59.65 53.29
N ASN A 219 6.05 59.19 54.27
CA ASN A 219 5.54 58.84 55.60
C ASN A 219 4.88 60.03 56.30
N ALA A 220 5.40 61.23 56.06
CA ALA A 220 4.88 62.48 56.60
C ALA A 220 3.39 62.68 56.29
N ASN A 221 2.91 62.24 55.12
CA ASN A 221 1.50 62.41 54.73
C ASN A 221 0.54 61.72 55.72
N PHE A 222 0.89 60.50 56.13
CA PHE A 222 0.06 59.72 57.04
C PHE A 222 0.34 60.05 58.50
N ALA A 223 1.56 60.46 58.84
CA ALA A 223 1.86 61.00 60.17
C ALA A 223 1.15 62.35 60.41
N LEU A 224 0.93 63.17 59.37
CA LEU A 224 0.07 64.37 59.46
C LEU A 224 -1.37 64.01 59.81
N LEU A 225 -1.90 62.90 59.28
CA LEU A 225 -3.25 62.45 59.60
C LEU A 225 -3.43 62.12 61.09
N ARG A 226 -2.37 61.68 61.80
CA ARG A 226 -2.38 61.54 63.27
C ARG A 226 -2.67 62.87 63.97
N ILE A 227 -2.20 63.98 63.41
CA ILE A 227 -2.43 65.33 63.97
C ILE A 227 -3.79 65.86 63.50
N ILE A 228 -4.12 65.70 62.22
CA ILE A 228 -5.33 66.24 61.60
C ILE A 228 -6.59 65.58 62.15
N ILE A 229 -6.63 64.25 62.32
CA ILE A 229 -7.81 63.52 62.79
C ILE A 229 -8.34 64.10 64.12
N PRO A 230 -7.52 64.33 65.16
CA PRO A 230 -7.94 65.04 66.37
C PRO A 230 -8.62 66.39 66.13
N TYR A 231 -8.04 67.25 65.28
CA TYR A 231 -8.57 68.59 64.95
C TYR A 231 -9.81 68.57 64.04
N LEU A 232 -9.95 67.51 63.24
CA LEU A 232 -11.12 67.25 62.42
C LEU A 232 -12.25 66.63 63.25
N SER A 233 -11.92 65.82 64.27
CA SER A 233 -12.89 65.11 65.12
C SER A 233 -13.76 66.04 65.98
N THR A 234 -14.65 65.46 66.79
CA THR A 234 -15.44 66.22 67.77
C THR A 234 -14.63 66.66 69.00
N TYR A 235 -13.33 66.36 69.08
CA TYR A 235 -12.48 66.78 70.18
C TYR A 235 -12.31 68.31 70.17
N PRO A 236 -12.45 69.03 71.28
CA PRO A 236 -12.40 70.50 71.24
C PRO A 236 -10.99 71.02 70.94
N ASN A 237 -10.79 71.67 69.77
CA ASN A 237 -9.50 72.19 69.31
C ASN A 237 -8.79 73.11 70.32
N GLN A 238 -9.56 73.88 71.11
CA GLN A 238 -9.00 74.72 72.19
C GLN A 238 -8.14 73.93 73.19
N PHE A 239 -8.45 72.64 73.41
CA PHE A 239 -7.66 71.78 74.29
C PHE A 239 -6.42 71.26 73.57
N LEU A 240 -6.51 70.92 72.29
CA LEU A 240 -5.35 70.52 71.48
C LEU A 240 -4.32 71.66 71.36
N ASP A 241 -4.77 72.89 71.09
CA ASP A 241 -3.90 74.06 70.91
C ASP A 241 -3.26 74.55 72.23
N SER A 242 -3.86 74.24 73.39
CA SER A 242 -3.42 74.76 74.71
C SER A 242 -2.64 73.77 75.57
N ASP A 243 -2.54 72.51 75.13
CA ASP A 243 -1.83 71.47 75.86
C ASP A 243 -0.30 71.72 75.82
N PRO A 244 0.43 71.51 76.92
CA PRO A 244 1.89 71.63 76.92
C PRO A 244 2.62 70.50 76.16
N HIS A 245 1.93 69.40 75.83
CA HIS A 245 2.42 68.23 75.11
C HIS A 245 1.48 67.86 73.94
N PRO A 246 1.29 68.77 72.96
CA PRO A 246 0.34 68.57 71.86
C PRO A 246 0.68 67.32 71.01
N GLU A 247 1.95 66.92 70.95
CA GLU A 247 2.42 65.70 70.30
C GLU A 247 1.83 64.42 70.92
N GLU A 248 1.90 64.28 72.26
CA GLU A 248 1.33 63.13 72.97
C GLU A 248 -0.19 63.16 72.94
N LEU A 249 -0.80 64.34 73.08
CA LEU A 249 -2.25 64.49 73.10
C LEU A 249 -2.87 64.17 71.74
N THR A 250 -2.35 64.72 70.65
CA THR A 250 -2.87 64.44 69.29
C THR A 250 -2.70 62.97 68.93
N ALA A 251 -1.55 62.38 69.22
CA ALA A 251 -1.30 60.97 68.99
C ALA A 251 -2.20 60.05 69.82
N GLY A 252 -2.41 60.35 71.11
CA GLY A 252 -3.31 59.59 71.97
C GLY A 252 -4.78 59.71 71.56
N VAL A 253 -5.24 60.89 71.15
CA VAL A 253 -6.60 61.07 70.61
C VAL A 253 -6.77 60.30 69.30
N TYR A 254 -5.76 60.31 68.43
CA TYR A 254 -5.74 59.51 67.21
C TYR A 254 -5.84 58.01 67.51
N GLU A 255 -4.99 57.47 68.40
CA GLU A 255 -4.99 56.05 68.78
C GLU A 255 -6.39 55.63 69.31
N VAL A 256 -6.94 56.41 70.25
CA VAL A 256 -8.28 56.15 70.82
C VAL A 256 -9.39 56.26 69.77
N TRP A 257 -9.28 57.20 68.84
CA TRP A 257 -10.25 57.36 67.76
C TRP A 257 -10.25 56.14 66.84
N VAL A 258 -9.10 55.80 66.26
CA VAL A 258 -8.95 54.65 65.36
C VAL A 258 -9.39 53.36 66.05
N GLN A 259 -8.99 53.15 67.29
CA GLN A 259 -9.39 51.95 68.04
C GLN A 259 -10.92 51.86 68.17
N ASN A 260 -11.58 52.93 68.60
CA ASN A 260 -13.03 52.90 68.87
C ASN A 260 -13.91 52.97 67.61
N THR A 261 -13.44 53.60 66.53
CA THR A 261 -14.28 53.86 65.34
C THR A 261 -13.93 53.01 64.14
N VAL A 262 -12.76 52.37 64.13
CA VAL A 262 -12.31 51.49 63.06
C VAL A 262 -12.09 50.08 63.58
N LEU A 263 -11.11 49.87 64.48
CA LEU A 263 -10.65 48.52 64.82
C LEU A 263 -11.66 47.74 65.67
N GLU A 264 -12.20 48.30 66.75
CA GLU A 264 -13.21 47.62 67.58
C GLU A 264 -14.51 47.29 66.81
N PRO A 265 -15.07 48.20 65.98
CA PRO A 265 -16.21 47.88 65.12
C PRO A 265 -15.94 46.75 64.13
N MET A 266 -14.69 46.57 63.69
CA MET A 266 -14.27 45.46 62.85
C MET A 266 -14.07 44.15 63.63
N GLY A 267 -14.06 44.21 64.97
CA GLY A 267 -13.83 43.08 65.87
C GLY A 267 -12.40 42.98 66.42
N ILE A 268 -11.52 43.92 66.07
CA ILE A 268 -10.11 43.96 66.46
C ILE A 268 -9.97 44.71 67.78
N VAL A 269 -9.95 43.98 68.89
CA VAL A 269 -9.98 44.55 70.25
C VAL A 269 -8.59 44.61 70.86
N GLY A 270 -8.26 45.75 71.44
CA GLY A 270 -7.01 45.93 72.19
C GLY A 270 -5.77 46.04 71.30
N ALA A 271 -5.92 46.31 70.01
CA ALA A 271 -4.83 46.82 69.19
C ALA A 271 -4.41 48.20 69.73
N ALA A 272 -3.12 48.49 69.65
CA ALA A 272 -2.54 49.71 70.20
C ALA A 272 -1.29 50.09 69.42
N THR A 273 -0.83 51.32 69.59
CA THR A 273 0.47 51.78 69.04
C THR A 273 1.62 51.52 70.00
N ARG A 274 1.36 50.73 71.04
CA ARG A 274 2.31 50.28 72.06
C ARG A 274 2.01 48.85 72.42
N THR A 275 3.04 48.03 72.53
CA THR A 275 2.84 46.68 73.08
C THR A 275 2.67 46.73 74.60
N ALA A 276 1.64 46.05 75.09
CA ALA A 276 1.43 45.81 76.52
C ALA A 276 2.11 44.52 77.00
N GLU A 277 2.75 43.78 76.10
CA GLU A 277 3.40 42.52 76.40
C GLU A 277 4.73 42.74 77.14
N GLU A 278 4.96 41.94 78.19
CA GLU A 278 6.22 41.95 78.92
C GLU A 278 7.39 41.53 78.00
N TYR A 279 7.13 40.53 77.15
CA TYR A 279 8.07 39.94 76.20
C TYR A 279 7.50 40.01 74.78
N PRO A 280 7.55 41.18 74.11
CA PRO A 280 7.01 41.33 72.76
C PRO A 280 7.82 40.54 71.72
N THR A 281 7.27 40.37 70.52
CA THR A 281 7.99 39.85 69.35
C THR A 281 9.29 40.62 69.10
N LEU A 282 10.40 39.89 68.88
CA LEU A 282 11.70 40.46 68.50
C LEU A 282 11.92 40.30 67.00
N ASN A 283 12.70 41.20 66.42
CA ASN A 283 13.01 41.25 64.99
C ASN A 283 14.49 40.95 64.77
N TYR A 284 14.82 40.19 63.73
CA TYR A 284 16.13 39.55 63.59
C TYR A 284 16.76 39.75 62.21
N PRO A 285 18.09 39.87 62.09
CA PRO A 285 18.75 39.69 60.81
C PRO A 285 18.55 38.25 60.29
N PHE A 286 18.60 38.04 58.98
CA PHE A 286 18.56 36.70 58.38
C PHE A 286 19.81 36.42 57.52
N PRO A 287 20.51 35.27 57.72
CA PRO A 287 20.26 34.25 58.74
C PRO A 287 20.46 34.80 60.16
N ASN A 288 19.69 34.32 61.14
CA ASN A 288 19.86 34.74 62.54
C ASN A 288 21.29 34.39 63.01
N ASP A 289 22.04 35.41 63.46
CA ASP A 289 23.40 35.25 63.96
C ASP A 289 23.49 35.32 65.50
N ASP A 290 22.34 35.29 66.18
CA ASP A 290 22.18 35.43 67.64
C ASP A 290 22.77 36.74 68.20
N THR A 291 22.97 37.76 67.35
CA THR A 291 23.45 39.08 67.76
C THR A 291 22.61 40.20 67.16
N ASN A 292 22.19 41.15 68.02
CA ASN A 292 21.49 42.38 67.63
C ASN A 292 20.01 42.24 67.16
N PRO A 293 19.12 41.54 67.90
CA PRO A 293 17.69 41.65 67.63
C PRO A 293 17.18 43.07 67.93
N ILE A 294 16.21 43.54 67.14
CA ILE A 294 15.57 44.83 67.31
C ILE A 294 14.23 44.67 68.05
N GLU A 295 14.11 45.41 69.16
CA GLU A 295 12.91 45.45 69.98
C GLU A 295 12.16 46.77 69.79
N TYR A 296 10.99 46.70 69.16
CA TYR A 296 10.04 47.82 69.12
C TYR A 296 9.11 47.75 70.33
N ARG A 297 8.75 48.92 70.91
CA ARG A 297 7.81 48.97 72.06
C ARG A 297 6.76 50.06 71.95
N ASP A 298 7.18 51.32 71.98
CA ASP A 298 6.29 52.49 71.95
C ASP A 298 6.50 53.24 70.64
N LEU A 299 5.47 53.20 69.78
CA LEU A 299 5.47 53.87 68.49
C LEU A 299 4.34 54.89 68.39
N LEU A 300 3.79 55.36 69.52
CA LEU A 300 2.68 56.33 69.52
C LEU A 300 3.05 57.61 68.76
N LEU A 301 4.23 58.17 69.01
CA LEU A 301 4.59 59.49 68.47
C LEU A 301 4.93 59.47 66.98
N VAL A 302 5.03 58.27 66.39
CA VAL A 302 5.20 58.06 64.95
C VAL A 302 3.95 57.38 64.34
N SER A 303 2.86 57.27 65.10
CA SER A 303 1.65 56.60 64.63
C SER A 303 1.02 57.33 63.44
N GLY A 304 0.17 56.62 62.69
CA GLY A 304 -0.46 57.16 61.47
C GLY A 304 0.25 56.66 60.22
N SER A 305 1.56 56.91 60.11
CA SER A 305 2.40 56.31 59.06
C SER A 305 2.81 54.88 59.37
N GLN A 306 2.97 54.57 60.66
CA GLN A 306 3.33 53.26 61.21
C GLN A 306 2.70 53.05 62.60
N GLY A 307 3.21 52.08 63.37
CA GLY A 307 3.13 52.07 64.83
C GLY A 307 2.09 51.15 65.44
N TRP A 308 1.08 50.72 64.67
CA TRP A 308 0.06 49.78 65.14
C TRP A 308 0.61 48.36 65.34
N TRP A 309 0.22 47.73 66.45
CA TRP A 309 0.54 46.34 66.77
C TRP A 309 -0.66 45.42 66.53
N LEU A 310 -0.58 44.60 65.50
CA LEU A 310 -1.62 43.64 65.11
C LEU A 310 -0.97 42.29 64.76
N SER A 311 -1.79 41.24 64.82
CA SER A 311 -1.49 39.90 64.33
C SER A 311 -1.99 39.73 62.89
N THR A 312 -1.67 38.61 62.23
CA THR A 312 -2.16 38.34 60.88
C THR A 312 -3.66 38.09 60.87
N ASP A 313 -4.21 37.40 61.87
CA ASP A 313 -5.66 37.18 61.94
C ASP A 313 -6.45 38.49 62.13
N GLU A 314 -5.88 39.45 62.85
CA GLU A 314 -6.47 40.78 62.99
C GLU A 314 -6.38 41.60 61.70
N LEU A 315 -5.29 41.50 60.96
CA LEU A 315 -5.15 42.13 59.64
C LEU A 315 -6.09 41.49 58.61
N ALA A 316 -6.29 40.18 58.66
CA ALA A 316 -7.29 39.48 57.87
C ALA A 316 -8.70 39.98 58.20
N GLN A 317 -9.03 40.17 59.47
CA GLN A 317 -10.30 40.79 59.87
C GLN A 317 -10.46 42.23 59.36
N PHE A 318 -9.38 43.02 59.37
CA PHE A 318 -9.37 44.37 58.79
C PHE A 318 -9.66 44.33 57.28
N LEU A 319 -8.96 43.49 56.50
CA LEU A 319 -9.17 43.35 55.05
C LEU A 319 -10.61 42.94 54.72
N GLN A 320 -11.17 41.97 55.45
CA GLN A 320 -12.55 41.53 55.22
C GLN A 320 -13.54 42.68 55.43
N ASN A 321 -13.40 43.44 56.51
CA ASN A 321 -14.31 44.52 56.80
C ASN A 321 -14.18 45.68 55.80
N VAL A 322 -12.96 46.01 55.38
CA VAL A 322 -12.73 47.13 54.45
C VAL A 322 -13.31 46.83 53.06
N PHE A 323 -13.19 45.61 52.56
CA PHE A 323 -13.61 45.27 51.19
C PHE A 323 -15.06 44.79 51.08
N TYR A 324 -15.62 44.17 52.14
CA TYR A 324 -16.89 43.45 52.03
C TYR A 324 -17.96 43.87 53.04
N GLU A 325 -17.60 44.54 54.14
CA GLU A 325 -18.57 44.98 55.15
C GLU A 325 -18.85 46.49 55.06
N GLU A 326 -20.03 46.90 55.52
CA GLU A 326 -20.44 48.33 55.56
C GLU A 326 -20.49 48.86 57.01
N THR A 327 -19.82 48.18 57.94
CA THR A 327 -19.79 48.52 59.37
C THR A 327 -19.04 49.83 59.63
N VAL A 328 -17.90 50.01 58.94
CA VAL A 328 -17.02 51.18 59.08
C VAL A 328 -17.17 52.15 57.90
N LEU A 329 -16.97 51.71 56.67
CA LEU A 329 -17.17 52.55 55.48
C LEU A 329 -18.47 52.16 54.77
N ASP A 330 -19.25 53.13 54.30
CA ASP A 330 -20.37 52.84 53.41
C ASP A 330 -19.88 52.46 52.00
N ALA A 331 -20.79 51.92 51.18
CA ALA A 331 -20.44 51.42 49.85
C ALA A 331 -19.78 52.48 48.96
N ASP A 332 -20.28 53.73 48.98
CA ASP A 332 -19.76 54.84 48.16
C ASP A 332 -18.35 55.24 48.61
N THR A 333 -18.11 55.31 49.91
CA THR A 333 -16.81 55.64 50.48
C THR A 333 -15.79 54.53 50.25
N ARG A 334 -16.21 53.27 50.36
CA ARG A 334 -15.37 52.10 50.03
C ARG A 334 -14.99 52.09 48.55
N GLU A 335 -15.94 52.33 47.65
CA GLU A 335 -15.66 52.42 46.21
C GLU A 335 -14.72 53.59 45.89
N MET A 336 -14.87 54.73 46.57
CA MET A 336 -13.94 55.86 46.46
C MET A 336 -12.53 55.49 46.93
N MET A 337 -12.42 54.75 48.05
CA MET A 337 -11.14 54.27 48.57
C MET A 337 -10.43 53.37 47.57
N THR A 338 -11.13 52.38 47.01
CA THR A 338 -10.54 51.40 46.10
C THR A 338 -10.24 51.99 44.73
N LYS A 339 -11.19 52.68 44.09
CA LYS A 339 -10.95 53.31 42.77
C LYS A 339 -9.93 54.45 42.82
N GLY A 340 -9.85 55.14 43.95
CA GLY A 340 -8.91 56.24 44.16
C GLY A 340 -7.55 55.82 44.72
N PHE A 341 -7.34 54.53 45.01
CA PHE A 341 -6.16 54.02 45.71
C PHE A 341 -5.82 54.81 47.00
N LEU A 342 -6.85 55.18 47.77
CA LEU A 342 -6.69 56.00 48.98
C LEU A 342 -6.15 55.13 50.12
N GLY A 343 -4.85 55.24 50.42
CA GLY A 343 -4.16 54.37 51.37
C GLY A 343 -3.84 52.97 50.83
N TRP A 344 -3.89 52.79 49.51
CA TRP A 344 -3.48 51.58 48.79
C TRP A 344 -2.38 51.91 47.79
N ASN A 345 -1.52 50.94 47.49
CA ASN A 345 -0.57 51.08 46.40
C ASN A 345 -1.29 51.13 45.04
N ASN A 346 -0.94 52.11 44.21
CA ASN A 346 -1.48 52.26 42.85
C ASN A 346 -0.61 51.47 41.85
N PRO A 347 -1.18 50.62 40.99
CA PRO A 347 -0.43 49.86 39.99
C PRO A 347 0.37 50.73 39.00
N LYS A 348 -0.06 51.98 38.78
CA LYS A 348 0.69 52.94 37.97
C LYS A 348 2.07 53.26 38.56
N ASP A 349 2.17 53.26 39.89
CA ASP A 349 3.38 53.63 40.63
C ASP A 349 4.13 52.37 41.14
N TRP A 350 3.40 51.26 41.34
CA TRP A 350 3.90 49.98 41.84
C TRP A 350 3.40 48.82 40.98
N GLY A 351 4.18 48.43 39.96
CA GLY A 351 3.76 47.43 38.97
C GLY A 351 3.32 46.06 39.52
N TRP A 352 3.74 45.68 40.74
CA TRP A 352 3.29 44.45 41.41
C TRP A 352 1.91 44.56 42.07
N SER A 353 1.26 45.74 41.99
CA SER A 353 -0.15 45.92 42.37
C SER A 353 -1.10 45.59 41.21
N GLU A 354 -0.56 45.05 40.12
CA GLU A 354 -1.28 44.53 38.97
C GLU A 354 -0.67 43.17 38.58
N GLY A 355 -1.51 42.29 38.05
CA GLY A 355 -1.10 40.98 37.59
C GLY A 355 -2.12 40.37 36.65
N VAL A 356 -1.94 39.08 36.34
CA VAL A 356 -2.68 38.39 35.27
C VAL A 356 -4.20 38.43 35.52
N PHE A 357 -4.65 38.43 36.78
CA PHE A 357 -6.07 38.50 37.15
C PHE A 357 -6.61 39.93 37.36
N GLY A 358 -5.79 40.97 37.15
CA GLY A 358 -6.15 42.38 37.29
C GLY A 358 -5.45 43.09 38.46
N THR A 359 -6.12 44.08 39.06
CA THR A 359 -5.55 44.91 40.13
C THR A 359 -5.57 44.20 41.50
N TYR A 360 -4.44 44.27 42.22
CA TYR A 360 -4.25 43.73 43.57
C TYR A 360 -4.11 44.86 44.58
N TYR A 361 -5.14 45.10 45.39
CA TYR A 361 -5.11 46.17 46.38
C TYR A 361 -4.23 45.76 47.56
N ASN A 362 -3.11 46.46 47.75
CA ASN A 362 -2.11 46.06 48.73
C ASN A 362 -1.46 47.26 49.42
N HIS A 363 -0.80 46.95 50.52
CA HIS A 363 0.18 47.84 51.14
C HIS A 363 1.26 47.00 51.84
N GLY A 364 2.53 47.27 51.55
CA GLY A 364 3.68 46.66 52.23
C GLY A 364 4.16 47.51 53.41
N GLY A 365 4.84 46.90 54.37
CA GLY A 365 5.39 47.62 55.52
C GLY A 365 6.72 47.06 55.96
N ASP A 366 7.73 47.93 55.95
CA ASP A 366 9.12 47.57 56.20
C ASP A 366 9.69 48.45 57.32
N LEU A 367 10.33 47.83 58.30
CA LEU A 367 11.22 48.46 59.27
C LEU A 367 12.49 47.61 59.37
N ALA A 368 13.49 48.05 60.13
CA ALA A 368 14.72 47.28 60.29
C ALA A 368 14.38 45.86 60.80
N GLN A 369 14.77 44.84 60.01
CA GLN A 369 14.58 43.41 60.31
C GLN A 369 13.10 42.97 60.42
N LEU A 370 12.17 43.71 59.81
CA LEU A 370 10.74 43.48 59.92
C LEU A 370 10.07 43.74 58.58
N ASN A 371 9.25 42.79 58.12
CA ASN A 371 8.53 42.89 56.86
C ASN A 371 7.07 42.48 57.03
N SER A 372 6.17 43.22 56.39
CA SER A 372 4.72 42.98 56.44
C SER A 372 4.07 43.27 55.09
N CYS A 373 2.96 42.61 54.80
CA CYS A 373 2.13 42.91 53.64
C CYS A 373 0.67 42.52 53.89
N ILE A 374 -0.24 43.34 53.37
CA ILE A 374 -1.65 42.97 53.19
C ILE A 374 -2.01 43.10 51.71
N MET A 375 -2.81 42.17 51.19
CA MET A 375 -3.22 42.15 49.80
C MET A 375 -4.64 41.58 49.65
N SER A 376 -5.46 42.20 48.79
CA SER A 376 -6.79 41.73 48.41
C SER A 376 -6.83 41.51 46.89
N PHE A 377 -7.23 40.31 46.48
CA PHE A 377 -7.27 39.85 45.10
C PHE A 377 -8.68 39.89 44.49
N PRO A 378 -8.81 39.92 43.14
CA PRO A 378 -10.09 39.98 42.44
C PRO A 378 -11.03 38.80 42.70
N ASN A 379 -10.50 37.60 42.97
CA ASN A 379 -11.29 36.39 43.23
C ASN A 379 -11.81 36.28 44.68
N THR A 380 -11.76 37.36 45.45
CA THR A 380 -12.08 37.45 46.89
C THR A 380 -11.06 36.84 47.86
N ALA A 381 -9.96 36.28 47.38
CA ALA A 381 -8.85 35.92 48.24
C ALA A 381 -8.24 37.19 48.83
N GLN A 382 -7.89 37.16 50.12
CA GLN A 382 -7.13 38.21 50.77
C GLN A 382 -6.07 37.56 51.63
N VAL A 383 -4.91 38.19 51.79
CA VAL A 383 -3.82 37.66 52.59
C VAL A 383 -3.18 38.76 53.42
N SER A 384 -2.82 38.42 54.65
CA SER A 384 -1.95 39.20 55.51
C SER A 384 -0.73 38.38 55.88
N LEU A 385 0.45 38.99 55.88
CA LEU A 385 1.74 38.37 56.17
C LEU A 385 2.55 39.26 57.11
N LEU A 386 3.12 38.67 58.15
CA LEU A 386 4.04 39.31 59.10
C LEU A 386 5.30 38.46 59.23
N ILE A 387 6.47 39.08 59.10
CA ILE A 387 7.79 38.45 59.18
C ILE A 387 8.65 39.24 60.17
N ASN A 388 9.21 38.58 61.18
CA ASN A 388 10.09 39.21 62.17
C ASN A 388 11.58 39.08 61.83
N SER A 389 11.91 39.06 60.55
CA SER A 389 13.29 39.10 60.11
C SER A 389 13.43 39.69 58.71
N ASP A 390 14.68 39.95 58.32
CA ASP A 390 15.05 39.92 56.90
C ASP A 390 14.77 38.51 56.32
N PHE A 391 14.82 38.33 55.00
CA PHE A 391 14.58 37.03 54.36
C PHE A 391 15.75 36.60 53.45
N ALA A 392 15.79 35.31 53.10
CA ALA A 392 16.88 34.70 52.34
C ALA A 392 17.20 35.44 51.02
N ALA A 393 18.49 35.51 50.68
CA ALA A 393 18.94 36.14 49.44
C ALA A 393 18.35 35.41 48.21
N GLY A 394 17.70 36.18 47.33
CA GLY A 394 17.06 35.68 46.11
C GLY A 394 15.52 35.61 46.19
N LEU A 395 14.91 35.79 47.36
CA LEU A 395 13.47 35.99 47.46
C LEU A 395 13.10 37.42 47.01
N PRO A 396 11.97 37.59 46.30
CA PRO A 396 11.47 38.90 45.93
C PRO A 396 10.89 39.64 47.16
N TYR A 397 10.60 40.93 46.99
CA TYR A 397 9.89 41.73 47.99
C TYR A 397 8.60 41.02 48.45
N GLN A 398 8.25 41.07 49.73
CA GLN A 398 7.21 40.21 50.30
C GLN A 398 5.83 40.36 49.65
N CYS A 399 5.46 41.57 49.20
CA CYS A 399 4.21 41.75 48.47
C CYS A 399 4.28 41.16 47.04
N VAL A 400 5.46 41.17 46.41
CA VAL A 400 5.67 40.49 45.12
C VAL A 400 5.56 38.98 45.30
N GLN A 401 6.14 38.44 46.38
CA GLN A 401 6.04 37.01 46.70
C GLN A 401 4.59 36.57 46.94
N LEU A 402 3.76 37.38 47.60
CA LEU A 402 2.33 37.08 47.79
C LEU A 402 1.54 37.14 46.48
N LYS A 403 1.85 38.11 45.60
CA LYS A 403 1.31 38.14 44.24
C LYS A 403 1.66 36.85 43.50
N ASP A 404 2.94 36.47 43.49
CA ASP A 404 3.40 35.30 42.76
C ASP A 404 2.82 34.01 43.34
N ALA A 405 2.68 33.92 44.67
CA ALA A 405 2.03 32.79 45.33
C ALA A 405 0.56 32.65 44.91
N TYR A 406 -0.16 33.76 44.78
CA TYR A 406 -1.54 33.78 44.33
C TYR A 406 -1.67 33.40 42.85
N GLU A 407 -0.83 33.97 41.98
CA GLU A 407 -0.91 33.68 40.54
C GLU A 407 -0.52 32.25 40.20
N ASN A 408 0.36 31.64 40.99
CA ASN A 408 0.75 30.23 40.87
C ASN A 408 -0.18 29.26 41.62
N ALA A 409 -1.31 29.73 42.11
CA ALA A 409 -2.34 28.90 42.74
C ALA A 409 -3.50 28.54 41.78
N TRP A 410 -3.30 28.68 40.47
CA TRP A 410 -4.31 28.44 39.44
C TRP A 410 -3.86 27.33 38.48
N PRO A 411 -4.01 26.05 38.82
CA PRO A 411 -3.43 24.93 38.05
C PRO A 411 -3.94 24.82 36.61
N GLU A 412 -5.14 25.32 36.34
CA GLU A 412 -5.68 25.48 34.99
C GLU A 412 -5.89 26.97 34.68
N LEU A 413 -5.32 27.43 33.56
CA LEU A 413 -5.43 28.81 33.09
C LEU A 413 -6.06 28.86 31.70
N VAL A 414 -7.05 29.73 31.51
CA VAL A 414 -7.58 30.07 30.19
C VAL A 414 -7.24 31.53 29.89
N VAL A 415 -6.67 31.79 28.71
CA VAL A 415 -6.39 33.14 28.24
C VAL A 415 -7.08 33.36 26.91
N GLU A 416 -7.99 34.32 26.89
CA GLU A 416 -8.77 34.68 25.70
C GLU A 416 -8.23 35.96 25.09
N GLY A 417 -8.29 36.05 23.77
CA GLY A 417 -7.96 37.21 22.97
C GLY A 417 -9.08 38.24 22.98
N THR A 418 -9.22 38.91 21.85
CA THR A 418 -10.14 39.99 21.59
C THR A 418 -11.02 39.62 20.39
N ALA A 419 -11.82 40.58 19.90
CA ALA A 419 -12.58 40.39 18.66
C ALA A 419 -11.81 40.93 17.44
N SER A 420 -10.48 40.87 17.47
CA SER A 420 -9.57 41.41 16.45
C SER A 420 -8.34 40.53 16.41
N ASN A 421 -7.61 40.55 15.29
CA ASN A 421 -6.42 39.74 15.10
C ASN A 421 -5.42 39.89 16.27
N ASP A 422 -5.18 38.78 16.94
CA ASP A 422 -4.34 38.66 18.10
C ASP A 422 -3.11 37.79 17.80
N MET A 423 -1.99 38.13 18.45
CA MET A 423 -0.77 37.35 18.39
C MET A 423 -0.44 36.80 19.78
N PHE A 424 -0.60 35.49 19.94
CA PHE A 424 -0.21 34.78 21.15
C PHE A 424 1.22 34.25 21.00
N SER A 425 2.01 34.35 22.06
CA SER A 425 3.32 33.71 22.12
C SER A 425 3.59 33.10 23.48
N LEU A 426 4.03 31.84 23.49
CA LEU A 426 4.38 31.11 24.71
C LEU A 426 5.88 30.81 24.72
N MET A 427 6.58 31.20 25.78
CA MET A 427 8.04 31.03 25.89
C MET A 427 8.46 30.61 27.30
N ALA A 428 9.27 29.57 27.46
CA ALA A 428 9.88 29.25 28.76
C ALA A 428 11.04 30.21 29.08
N ASN A 429 11.17 30.56 30.37
CA ASN A 429 12.38 31.22 30.87
C ASN A 429 13.44 30.17 31.18
N ALA A 430 14.61 30.33 30.57
CA ALA A 430 15.63 29.29 30.46
C ALA A 430 16.30 28.88 31.79
N ASP A 431 15.98 29.54 32.92
CA ASP A 431 16.75 29.44 34.16
C ASP A 431 15.94 29.26 35.47
N ASP A 432 14.59 29.27 35.45
CA ASP A 432 13.79 29.36 36.69
C ASP A 432 12.51 28.50 36.76
N GLY A 433 12.18 27.71 35.73
CA GLY A 433 10.98 26.88 35.70
C GLY A 433 9.68 27.68 35.51
N LEU A 434 9.78 28.83 34.85
CA LEU A 434 8.66 29.70 34.50
C LEU A 434 8.33 29.65 32.99
N ILE A 435 7.08 29.93 32.65
CA ILE A 435 6.59 30.13 31.29
C ILE A 435 5.93 31.49 31.17
N ASP A 436 6.37 32.27 30.19
CA ASP A 436 5.86 33.60 29.86
C ASP A 436 4.81 33.50 28.75
N LEU A 437 3.67 34.13 28.98
CA LEU A 437 2.58 34.24 28.03
C LEU A 437 2.49 35.69 27.53
N PHE A 438 2.60 35.86 26.22
CA PHE A 438 2.48 37.15 25.55
C PHE A 438 1.21 37.21 24.71
N LEU A 439 0.54 38.36 24.75
CA LEU A 439 -0.55 38.74 23.84
C LEU A 439 -0.16 40.05 23.17
N ASN A 440 -0.15 40.07 21.84
CA ASN A 440 0.22 41.24 21.03
C ASN A 440 1.58 41.84 21.41
N GLY A 441 2.51 40.99 21.83
CA GLY A 441 3.87 41.37 22.25
C GLY A 441 4.00 41.90 23.69
N LYS A 442 2.90 41.98 24.45
CA LYS A 442 2.91 42.35 25.88
C LYS A 442 2.85 41.09 26.75
N LEU A 443 3.68 41.04 27.80
CA LEU A 443 3.64 39.98 28.80
C LEU A 443 2.32 40.06 29.59
N VAL A 444 1.48 39.04 29.45
CA VAL A 444 0.18 38.91 30.14
C VAL A 444 0.34 38.19 31.46
N GLY A 445 1.28 37.25 31.55
CA GLY A 445 1.59 36.58 32.81
C GLY A 445 2.81 35.67 32.72
N THR A 446 3.41 35.42 33.88
CA THR A 446 4.50 34.47 34.07
C THR A 446 4.03 33.38 35.03
N ARG A 447 4.14 32.12 34.65
CA ARG A 447 3.59 30.98 35.40
C ARG A 447 4.67 29.96 35.75
N ARG A 448 4.68 29.49 37.00
CA ARG A 448 5.50 28.34 37.42
C ARG A 448 4.97 27.07 36.79
N VAL A 449 5.82 26.46 35.97
CA VAL A 449 5.54 25.22 35.26
C VAL A 449 5.17 24.10 36.24
N SER A 450 5.83 24.04 37.40
CA SER A 450 5.57 23.02 38.43
C SER A 450 4.16 23.05 39.02
N THR A 451 3.43 24.15 38.84
CA THR A 451 2.07 24.36 39.36
C THR A 451 1.03 24.50 38.26
N LEU A 452 1.43 24.47 36.98
CA LEU A 452 0.54 24.65 35.85
C LEU A 452 0.29 23.28 35.20
N GLU A 453 -0.95 22.80 35.27
CA GLU A 453 -1.36 21.51 34.68
C GLU A 453 -1.94 21.71 33.28
N LYS A 454 -2.70 22.79 33.07
CA LYS A 454 -3.37 23.07 31.80
C LYS A 454 -3.33 24.56 31.44
N LEU A 455 -3.00 24.86 30.19
CA LEU A 455 -3.10 26.17 29.58
C LEU A 455 -4.04 26.09 28.37
N THR A 456 -5.11 26.87 28.37
CA THR A 456 -6.00 27.04 27.22
C THR A 456 -5.84 28.46 26.67
N ILE A 457 -5.63 28.59 25.37
CA ILE A 457 -5.53 29.89 24.68
C ILE A 457 -6.66 29.96 23.65
N ARG A 458 -7.46 31.02 23.68
CA ARG A 458 -8.59 31.22 22.75
C ARG A 458 -8.42 32.51 21.97
N GLY A 459 -8.43 32.46 20.64
CA GLY A 459 -8.40 33.65 19.79
C GLY A 459 -9.70 34.45 19.81
N LEU A 460 -10.84 33.75 19.71
CA LEU A 460 -12.21 34.26 19.65
C LEU A 460 -12.64 34.72 18.24
N GLU A 461 -12.49 35.99 17.87
CA GLU A 461 -12.81 36.50 16.52
C GLU A 461 -11.58 37.24 15.93
N GLY A 462 -11.29 37.03 14.64
CA GLY A 462 -10.16 37.67 13.96
C GLY A 462 -9.25 36.64 13.30
N ASP A 463 -8.30 37.07 12.47
CA ASP A 463 -7.27 36.16 11.95
C ASP A 463 -6.10 36.15 12.95
N ASP A 464 -6.08 35.14 13.82
CA ASP A 464 -5.18 35.08 14.98
C ASP A 464 -3.92 34.26 14.67
N THR A 465 -2.84 34.54 15.40
CA THR A 465 -1.57 33.82 15.25
C THR A 465 -1.10 33.30 16.59
N PHE A 466 -0.85 31.99 16.67
CA PHE A 466 -0.39 31.31 17.88
C PHE A 466 1.03 30.77 17.68
N ALA A 467 2.01 31.43 18.28
CA ALA A 467 3.42 31.03 18.22
C ALA A 467 3.87 30.34 19.50
N ILE A 468 4.00 29.01 19.48
CA ILE A 468 4.38 28.22 20.65
C ILE A 468 5.85 27.86 20.55
N PHE A 469 6.66 28.43 21.47
CA PHE A 469 8.11 28.29 21.44
C PHE A 469 8.70 27.25 22.38
N ASP A 470 8.02 27.02 23.50
CA ASP A 470 8.43 26.07 24.53
C ASP A 470 7.16 25.62 25.29
N LEU A 471 7.03 24.33 25.55
CA LEU A 471 5.94 23.71 26.29
C LEU A 471 6.49 22.56 27.13
N PRO A 472 6.59 22.70 28.46
CA PRO A 472 7.12 21.66 29.34
C PRO A 472 6.23 20.41 29.43
N GLU A 473 6.85 19.27 29.78
CA GLU A 473 6.25 17.90 29.78
C GLU A 473 4.90 17.77 30.51
N ASN A 474 4.71 18.54 31.59
CA ASN A 474 3.56 18.39 32.47
C ASN A 474 2.43 19.38 32.20
N VAL A 475 2.48 20.13 31.09
CA VAL A 475 1.47 21.14 30.74
C VAL A 475 0.65 20.67 29.54
N GLU A 476 -0.66 20.46 29.70
CA GLU A 476 -1.59 20.32 28.57
C GLU A 476 -1.85 21.69 27.95
N LEU A 477 -1.54 21.87 26.67
CA LEU A 477 -1.85 23.08 25.90
C LEU A 477 -3.03 22.82 24.97
N VAL A 478 -4.08 23.62 25.14
CA VAL A 478 -5.22 23.67 24.21
C VAL A 478 -5.20 25.04 23.54
N VAL A 479 -5.19 25.07 22.21
CA VAL A 479 -5.25 26.32 21.44
C VAL A 479 -6.51 26.28 20.56
N GLU A 480 -7.35 27.28 20.71
CA GLU A 480 -8.61 27.44 19.99
C GLU A 480 -8.52 28.74 19.18
N GLY A 481 -8.56 28.67 17.85
CA GLY A 481 -8.54 29.84 16.97
C GLY A 481 -9.80 30.67 17.14
N GLY A 482 -10.95 30.08 16.82
CA GLY A 482 -12.26 30.71 16.96
C GLY A 482 -12.87 30.94 15.60
N SER A 483 -13.18 32.19 15.25
CA SER A 483 -13.67 32.55 13.91
C SER A 483 -12.69 33.48 13.19
N GLY A 484 -12.26 33.13 11.99
CA GLY A 484 -11.28 33.85 11.19
C GLY A 484 -10.30 32.89 10.52
N ASP A 485 -9.33 33.39 9.74
CA ASP A 485 -8.31 32.54 9.12
C ASP A 485 -7.07 32.44 10.03
N ASP A 486 -7.03 31.44 10.92
CA ASP A 486 -6.05 31.37 12.01
C ASP A 486 -4.76 30.61 11.63
N GLU A 487 -3.62 31.04 12.20
CA GLU A 487 -2.30 30.43 11.98
C GLU A 487 -1.68 29.92 13.29
N PHE A 488 -1.38 28.62 13.34
CA PHE A 488 -0.77 27.96 14.49
C PHE A 488 0.65 27.51 14.13
N GLU A 489 1.65 28.05 14.81
CA GLU A 489 3.06 27.81 14.51
C GLU A 489 3.82 27.30 15.75
N PHE A 490 4.35 26.08 15.65
CA PHE A 490 5.18 25.47 16.69
C PHE A 490 6.63 25.42 16.21
N LYS A 491 7.51 26.20 16.85
CA LYS A 491 8.93 26.41 16.44
C LYS A 491 9.78 26.92 17.60
N ARG A 492 11.11 26.93 17.52
CA ARG A 492 11.96 27.55 18.55
C ARG A 492 12.04 29.09 18.44
N LYS A 493 12.31 29.76 19.57
CA LYS A 493 12.44 31.24 19.72
C LYS A 493 13.47 31.90 18.80
N ASP A 494 14.52 31.19 18.40
CA ASP A 494 15.58 31.67 17.51
C ASP A 494 15.34 31.34 16.02
N ASN A 495 14.13 30.86 15.69
CA ASN A 495 13.80 30.24 14.39
C ASN A 495 14.70 29.03 14.03
N ALA A 496 15.42 28.44 14.99
CA ALA A 496 16.07 27.15 14.77
C ALA A 496 15.03 26.02 14.88
N SER A 497 15.08 25.06 13.98
CA SER A 497 14.09 23.99 13.84
C SER A 497 14.35 22.82 14.81
N LEU A 498 14.05 23.02 16.09
CA LEU A 498 14.15 21.98 17.12
C LEU A 498 12.86 21.91 17.94
N PHE A 499 12.10 20.81 17.84
CA PHE A 499 10.94 20.54 18.70
C PHE A 499 11.30 19.99 20.09
N ASN A 500 12.58 19.86 20.43
CA ASN A 500 13.05 19.34 21.73
C ASN A 500 12.58 20.14 22.96
N HIS A 501 11.82 21.22 22.76
CA HIS A 501 11.27 22.09 23.79
C HIS A 501 9.74 22.03 23.86
N ILE A 502 9.08 21.13 23.10
CA ILE A 502 7.64 20.90 23.14
C ILE A 502 7.42 19.46 23.65
N ASP A 503 7.21 19.33 24.94
CA ASP A 503 7.10 18.07 25.67
C ASP A 503 5.71 17.84 26.28
N GLY A 504 4.82 18.84 26.30
CA GLY A 504 3.44 18.70 26.79
C GLY A 504 2.45 18.20 25.74
N ASN A 505 1.23 17.83 26.17
CA ASN A 505 0.15 17.43 25.25
C ASN A 505 -0.40 18.67 24.53
N VAL A 506 -0.52 18.61 23.20
CA VAL A 506 -1.01 19.74 22.39
C VAL A 506 -2.28 19.35 21.65
N ILE A 507 -3.32 20.17 21.83
CA ILE A 507 -4.57 20.11 21.06
C ILE A 507 -4.73 21.45 20.36
N VAL A 508 -4.90 21.42 19.04
CA VAL A 508 -5.12 22.63 18.22
C VAL A 508 -6.46 22.56 17.50
N LEU A 509 -7.31 23.56 17.70
CA LEU A 509 -8.64 23.65 17.10
C LEU A 509 -8.70 24.95 16.30
N GLY A 510 -8.86 24.87 14.97
CA GLY A 510 -8.94 26.05 14.10
C GLY A 510 -10.23 26.81 14.36
N GLY A 511 -11.36 26.22 13.95
CA GLY A 511 -12.69 26.74 14.25
C GLY A 511 -13.47 27.02 12.98
N GLU A 512 -14.04 28.22 12.86
CA GLU A 512 -14.68 28.69 11.63
C GLU A 512 -13.70 29.52 10.80
N GLY A 513 -13.31 29.06 9.60
CA GLY A 513 -12.44 29.86 8.73
C GLY A 513 -11.63 29.03 7.77
N THR A 514 -10.49 29.55 7.31
CA THR A 514 -9.44 28.78 6.62
C THR A 514 -8.17 28.78 7.47
N ASP A 515 -8.02 27.74 8.27
CA ASP A 515 -7.01 27.64 9.31
C ASP A 515 -5.77 26.86 8.84
N ARG A 516 -4.62 27.21 9.43
CA ARG A 516 -3.32 26.63 9.08
C ARG A 516 -2.54 26.19 10.30
N PHE A 517 -2.13 24.93 10.33
CA PHE A 517 -1.24 24.39 11.35
C PHE A 517 0.14 24.04 10.76
N LEU A 518 1.18 24.69 11.27
CA LEU A 518 2.57 24.55 10.82
C LEU A 518 3.46 23.95 11.91
N LEU A 519 4.01 22.76 11.63
CA LEU A 519 4.93 22.01 12.48
C LEU A 519 6.32 21.94 11.82
N ARG A 520 7.40 22.39 12.49
CA ARG A 520 8.80 22.35 11.95
C ARG A 520 9.85 21.69 12.86
N ASP A 521 10.22 20.43 12.60
CA ASP A 521 11.28 19.67 13.32
C ASP A 521 12.54 19.36 12.50
N SER A 522 12.97 20.28 11.65
CA SER A 522 14.03 20.05 10.66
C SER A 522 15.43 19.71 11.21
N ASN A 523 15.67 19.68 12.53
CA ASN A 523 16.97 19.31 13.15
C ASN A 523 16.85 18.51 14.47
N GLY A 524 15.68 17.94 14.79
CA GLY A 524 15.39 17.24 16.07
C GLY A 524 16.12 15.91 16.27
N PHE A 525 15.85 15.23 17.40
CA PHE A 525 16.30 13.83 17.68
C PHE A 525 15.10 12.87 17.85
N SER A 526 13.90 13.26 17.39
CA SER A 526 12.69 12.46 17.61
C SER A 526 12.61 11.32 16.59
N ASP A 527 12.55 10.06 17.07
CA ASP A 527 12.51 8.86 16.22
C ASP A 527 11.10 8.52 15.70
N PHE A 528 10.04 9.11 16.28
CA PHE A 528 8.64 8.79 15.95
C PHE A 528 7.70 10.00 16.11
N TYR A 529 6.79 10.21 15.15
CA TYR A 529 5.73 11.25 15.20
C TYR A 529 4.36 10.62 14.98
N SER A 530 3.35 11.02 15.75
CA SER A 530 1.96 10.62 15.56
C SER A 530 1.05 11.85 15.45
N ILE A 531 0.44 12.07 14.30
CA ILE A 531 -0.39 13.25 14.03
C ILE A 531 -1.80 12.77 13.65
N ALA A 532 -2.82 13.24 14.39
CA ALA A 532 -4.18 12.76 14.24
C ALA A 532 -5.24 13.87 14.17
N GLY A 533 -6.25 13.68 13.31
CA GLY A 533 -7.45 14.54 13.29
C GLY A 533 -8.50 14.12 14.32
N ILE A 534 -9.20 15.08 14.94
CA ILE A 534 -10.25 14.86 15.96
C ILE A 534 -11.64 14.85 15.30
N GLU A 535 -12.45 13.82 15.55
CA GLU A 535 -13.79 13.63 14.94
C GLU A 535 -14.94 14.41 15.60
N ASN A 536 -14.76 14.81 16.86
CA ASN A 536 -15.74 15.55 17.65
C ASN A 536 -15.04 16.20 18.84
N PRO A 537 -14.69 17.50 18.79
CA PRO A 537 -14.05 18.17 19.91
C PRO A 537 -14.88 18.13 21.21
N GLY A 538 -16.21 17.91 21.12
CA GLY A 538 -17.12 17.79 22.26
C GLY A 538 -17.20 16.43 22.96
N ALA A 539 -16.50 15.39 22.50
CA ALA A 539 -16.48 14.07 23.11
C ALA A 539 -15.10 13.77 23.70
N THR A 540 -14.74 14.46 24.80
CA THR A 540 -13.52 14.20 25.58
C THR A 540 -13.64 12.88 26.36
N GLY A 541 -13.65 11.76 25.64
CA GLY A 541 -13.49 10.43 26.19
C GLY A 541 -12.04 9.98 26.05
N ASP A 542 -11.24 10.14 27.10
CA ASP A 542 -9.96 9.45 27.40
C ASP A 542 -9.08 9.05 26.19
N THR A 543 -8.80 9.99 25.28
CA THR A 543 -7.83 9.85 24.17
C THR A 543 -6.67 10.84 24.31
N ARG A 544 -6.17 11.01 25.54
CA ARG A 544 -4.97 11.79 25.83
C ARG A 544 -3.73 10.96 25.47
N ILE A 545 -2.92 11.40 24.51
CA ILE A 545 -1.67 10.73 24.12
C ILE A 545 -0.50 11.62 24.50
N ARG A 546 0.46 11.02 25.22
CA ARG A 546 1.60 11.64 25.92
C ARG A 546 2.66 12.13 24.95
N ALA A 547 3.22 13.29 25.23
CA ALA A 547 4.61 13.58 24.92
C ALA A 547 5.44 13.30 26.19
N ASP A 548 6.36 12.34 26.14
CA ASP A 548 7.34 12.11 27.21
C ASP A 548 8.62 12.88 26.83
N ALA A 549 9.21 13.65 27.75
CA ALA A 549 10.36 14.55 27.53
C ALA A 549 11.68 13.83 27.19
N TYR A 550 11.65 12.50 27.15
CA TYR A 550 12.75 11.63 26.76
C TYR A 550 12.28 10.40 25.96
N GLY A 551 11.02 10.38 25.51
CA GLY A 551 10.45 9.33 24.69
C GLY A 551 10.77 9.54 23.21
N SER A 552 10.89 8.44 22.47
CA SER A 552 11.08 8.45 21.02
C SER A 552 9.87 9.00 20.23
N GLU A 553 8.77 9.38 20.87
CA GLU A 553 7.46 9.65 20.25
C GLU A 553 6.91 11.05 20.58
N LYS A 554 6.53 11.81 19.54
CA LYS A 554 5.83 13.11 19.63
C LYS A 554 4.43 13.00 19.05
N SER A 555 3.39 13.39 19.80
CA SER A 555 1.98 13.29 19.36
C SER A 555 1.29 14.65 19.27
N PHE A 556 0.56 14.88 18.17
CA PHE A 556 -0.22 16.09 17.91
C PHE A 556 -1.64 15.74 17.50
N GLN A 557 -2.63 16.42 18.08
CA GLN A 557 -4.02 16.31 17.64
C GLN A 557 -4.52 17.66 17.14
N TYR A 558 -5.24 17.64 16.02
CA TYR A 558 -5.87 18.83 15.47
C TYR A 558 -7.33 18.58 15.10
N GLY A 559 -8.15 19.62 15.06
CA GLY A 559 -9.52 19.55 14.56
C GLY A 559 -9.91 20.84 13.86
N SER A 560 -10.82 20.75 12.89
CA SER A 560 -11.30 21.90 12.11
C SER A 560 -10.13 22.70 11.50
N MET A 561 -9.33 22.03 10.66
CA MET A 561 -8.16 22.62 9.99
C MET A 561 -8.23 22.36 8.48
N GLU A 562 -8.08 23.40 7.68
CA GLU A 562 -8.05 23.29 6.21
C GLU A 562 -6.65 22.93 5.71
N HIS A 563 -5.58 23.38 6.37
CA HIS A 563 -4.20 23.07 5.98
C HIS A 563 -3.34 22.67 7.17
N VAL A 564 -2.69 21.50 7.08
CA VAL A 564 -1.68 21.08 8.05
C VAL A 564 -0.38 20.81 7.30
N THR A 565 0.71 21.46 7.71
CA THR A 565 2.04 21.27 7.11
C THR A 565 3.03 20.81 8.16
N PHE A 566 3.66 19.67 7.93
CA PHE A 566 4.69 19.12 8.80
C PHE A 566 6.02 18.98 8.06
N TYR A 567 7.07 19.60 8.61
CA TYR A 567 8.45 19.40 8.20
C TYR A 567 9.14 18.51 9.23
N ALA A 568 9.36 17.25 8.89
CA ALA A 568 10.08 16.29 9.73
C ALA A 568 11.60 16.52 9.68
N ASN A 569 12.32 15.75 10.49
CA ASN A 569 13.76 15.90 10.71
C ASN A 569 14.59 15.57 9.46
N GLU A 570 15.59 16.39 9.17
CA GLU A 570 16.48 16.21 8.01
C GLU A 570 17.72 15.33 8.29
N ASN A 571 17.95 14.89 9.54
CA ASN A 571 19.18 14.19 9.95
C ASN A 571 18.95 12.89 10.77
N ASP A 572 17.72 12.35 10.78
CA ASP A 572 17.43 11.03 11.35
C ASP A 572 16.38 10.29 10.51
N SER A 573 16.15 9.02 10.78
CA SER A 573 15.16 8.15 10.10
C SER A 573 13.86 7.99 10.90
N PRO A 574 13.00 9.03 11.03
CA PRO A 574 11.78 8.93 11.81
C PRO A 574 10.75 7.98 11.19
N SER A 575 9.94 7.41 12.08
CA SER A 575 8.66 6.79 11.72
C SER A 575 7.52 7.78 11.99
N ILE A 576 6.74 8.10 10.97
CA ILE A 576 5.69 9.12 11.00
C ILE A 576 4.36 8.43 10.80
N GLU A 577 3.40 8.72 11.66
CA GLU A 577 2.07 8.15 11.60
C GLU A 577 1.03 9.28 11.47
N LEU A 578 0.26 9.24 10.38
CA LEU A 578 -0.83 10.15 10.08
C LEU A 578 -2.15 9.38 10.19
N ARG A 579 -3.05 9.79 11.11
CA ARG A 579 -4.32 9.10 11.37
C ARG A 579 -5.54 10.01 11.31
N ALA A 580 -6.66 9.47 10.84
CA ALA A 580 -7.98 10.10 11.02
C ALA A 580 -8.06 11.56 10.51
N ILE A 581 -7.40 11.85 9.39
CA ILE A 581 -7.33 13.20 8.80
C ILE A 581 -8.75 13.69 8.50
N ASP A 582 -9.07 14.87 9.02
CA ASP A 582 -10.43 15.42 9.02
C ASP A 582 -10.95 15.73 7.60
N GLY A 583 -12.28 15.74 7.45
CA GLY A 583 -12.91 16.07 6.17
C GLY A 583 -12.56 17.50 5.74
N ASP A 584 -12.13 17.67 4.49
CA ASP A 584 -11.66 18.92 3.88
C ASP A 584 -10.23 19.40 4.25
N THR A 585 -9.47 18.67 5.10
CA THR A 585 -8.06 19.01 5.40
C THR A 585 -7.11 18.66 4.25
N VAL A 586 -6.19 19.57 3.91
CA VAL A 586 -4.98 19.30 3.11
C VAL A 586 -3.77 19.14 4.03
N PHE A 587 -3.34 17.90 4.24
CA PHE A 587 -2.15 17.56 5.01
C PHE A 587 -0.93 17.45 4.08
N THR A 588 0.14 18.20 4.35
CA THR A 588 1.40 18.16 3.60
C THR A 588 2.56 17.77 4.53
N LEU A 589 3.23 16.65 4.23
CA LEU A 589 4.42 16.16 4.94
C LEU A 589 5.66 16.35 4.06
N TYR A 590 6.71 16.92 4.63
CA TYR A 590 8.08 16.92 4.11
C TYR A 590 8.92 16.01 5.02
N ALA A 591 9.30 14.83 4.53
CA ALA A 591 9.81 13.74 5.37
C ALA A 591 11.28 13.91 5.81
N GLY A 592 12.14 14.54 4.99
CA GLY A 592 13.54 14.81 5.35
C GLY A 592 14.50 14.39 4.24
N ASN A 593 15.80 14.23 4.54
CA ASN A 593 16.81 13.75 3.57
C ASN A 593 17.31 12.33 3.89
N ASP A 594 16.67 11.64 4.83
CA ASP A 594 17.05 10.33 5.34
C ASP A 594 15.97 9.28 5.04
N HIS A 595 16.21 8.01 5.37
CA HIS A 595 15.22 6.96 5.09
C HIS A 595 14.06 7.03 6.09
N ASN A 596 12.87 7.40 5.64
CA ASN A 596 11.70 7.58 6.50
C ASN A 596 10.71 6.43 6.36
N THR A 597 9.93 6.18 7.42
CA THR A 597 8.77 5.27 7.34
C THR A 597 7.51 6.05 7.67
N VAL A 598 6.59 6.21 6.71
CA VAL A 598 5.34 6.95 6.89
C VAL A 598 4.17 5.97 6.84
N THR A 599 3.30 5.99 7.85
CA THR A 599 2.01 5.29 7.84
C THR A 599 0.89 6.31 7.72
N VAL A 600 -0.03 6.11 6.78
CA VAL A 600 -1.17 6.99 6.50
C VAL A 600 -2.45 6.17 6.62
N ASP A 601 -3.24 6.37 7.67
CA ASP A 601 -4.42 5.56 7.95
C ASP A 601 -5.69 6.39 8.21
N GLY A 602 -6.84 5.89 7.73
CA GLY A 602 -8.16 6.43 8.08
C GLY A 602 -8.41 7.85 7.56
N ILE A 603 -8.07 8.12 6.30
CA ILE A 603 -8.30 9.40 5.63
C ILE A 603 -9.79 9.56 5.33
N ARG A 604 -10.43 10.61 5.86
CA ARG A 604 -11.88 10.83 5.68
C ARG A 604 -12.20 11.40 4.30
N ASP A 605 -13.47 11.34 3.93
CA ASP A 605 -13.98 11.86 2.67
C ASP A 605 -13.54 13.33 2.45
N HIS A 606 -13.12 13.66 1.21
CA HIS A 606 -12.64 14.98 0.77
C HIS A 606 -11.27 15.47 1.33
N ALA A 607 -10.63 14.71 2.22
CA ALA A 607 -9.28 15.06 2.70
C ALA A 607 -8.19 14.78 1.64
N ALA A 608 -7.09 15.53 1.69
CA ALA A 608 -5.93 15.30 0.84
C ALA A 608 -4.64 15.19 1.67
N VAL A 609 -3.88 14.12 1.49
CA VAL A 609 -2.55 13.94 2.10
C VAL A 609 -1.49 13.94 1.00
N ILE A 610 -0.47 14.77 1.15
CA ILE A 610 0.68 14.86 0.24
C ILE A 610 1.94 14.60 1.04
N VAL A 611 2.66 13.54 0.70
CA VAL A 611 3.94 13.16 1.31
C VAL A 611 5.05 13.42 0.29
N TYR A 612 5.99 14.29 0.65
CA TYR A 612 7.24 14.50 -0.04
C TYR A 612 8.34 13.75 0.71
N GLY A 613 8.88 12.68 0.12
CA GLY A 613 10.06 11.97 0.64
C GLY A 613 11.30 12.86 0.67
N GLN A 614 11.47 13.66 -0.38
CA GLN A 614 12.59 14.57 -0.64
C GLN A 614 13.93 13.87 -0.89
N GLY A 615 14.50 13.14 0.07
CA GLY A 615 15.76 12.42 -0.10
C GLY A 615 15.86 11.22 0.83
N GLY A 616 16.50 10.13 0.40
CA GLY A 616 16.57 8.89 1.20
C GLY A 616 15.90 7.73 0.47
N SER A 617 15.62 6.63 1.17
CA SER A 617 14.85 5.49 0.64
C SER A 617 13.63 5.36 1.54
N ASP A 618 12.53 5.95 1.12
CA ASP A 618 11.36 6.17 1.96
C ASP A 618 10.33 5.07 1.77
N VAL A 619 9.72 4.63 2.88
CA VAL A 619 8.67 3.63 2.88
C VAL A 619 7.37 4.27 3.34
N VAL A 620 6.37 4.32 2.46
CA VAL A 620 5.04 4.83 2.79
C VAL A 620 4.04 3.69 2.76
N SER A 621 3.26 3.52 3.82
CA SER A 621 2.12 2.59 3.87
C SER A 621 0.83 3.37 4.01
N VAL A 622 -0.15 3.07 3.15
CA VAL A 622 -1.45 3.73 3.14
C VAL A 622 -2.54 2.71 3.39
N SER A 623 -3.44 2.97 4.35
CA SER A 623 -4.65 2.18 4.62
C SER A 623 -5.87 3.10 4.77
N GLY A 624 -7.04 2.68 4.31
CA GLY A 624 -8.30 3.40 4.56
C GLY A 624 -8.38 4.83 4.00
N VAL A 625 -8.78 4.99 2.74
CA VAL A 625 -8.95 6.30 2.09
C VAL A 625 -10.42 6.50 1.71
N GLY A 626 -11.05 7.53 2.27
CA GLY A 626 -12.47 7.88 2.08
C GLY A 626 -12.84 8.32 0.66
N GLU A 627 -14.14 8.48 0.40
CA GLU A 627 -14.66 8.89 -0.91
C GLU A 627 -14.24 10.34 -1.22
N ASN A 628 -13.81 10.61 -2.46
CA ASN A 628 -13.24 11.90 -2.88
C ASN A 628 -11.98 12.36 -2.11
N ALA A 629 -11.41 11.52 -1.26
CA ALA A 629 -10.13 11.78 -0.63
C ALA A 629 -8.96 11.41 -1.55
N SER A 630 -7.76 11.91 -1.25
CA SER A 630 -6.56 11.54 -1.99
C SER A 630 -5.30 11.44 -1.12
N VAL A 631 -4.45 10.46 -1.41
CA VAL A 631 -3.09 10.36 -0.85
C VAL A 631 -2.10 10.40 -2.01
N THR A 632 -1.13 11.32 -1.97
CA THR A 632 -0.08 11.44 -2.98
C THR A 632 1.27 11.29 -2.31
N PHE A 633 2.06 10.31 -2.72
CA PHE A 633 3.45 10.16 -2.32
C PHE A 633 4.36 10.52 -3.49
N ILE A 634 5.27 11.46 -3.25
CA ILE A 634 6.30 11.89 -4.19
C ILE A 634 7.65 11.53 -3.54
N GLY A 635 8.36 10.59 -4.14
CA GLY A 635 9.69 10.16 -3.71
C GLY A 635 10.79 11.18 -4.02
N ASP A 636 12.04 10.72 -4.01
CA ASP A 636 13.26 11.53 -4.03
C ASP A 636 13.43 12.35 -5.33
N ASP A 637 13.63 13.66 -5.22
CA ASP A 637 14.02 14.53 -6.35
C ASP A 637 15.40 15.19 -6.20
N GLN A 638 16.12 14.90 -5.11
CA GLN A 638 17.43 15.45 -4.72
C GLN A 638 18.59 14.43 -4.73
N GLY A 639 18.35 13.12 -4.93
CA GLY A 639 19.37 12.07 -4.78
C GLY A 639 19.03 10.68 -5.37
N PRO A 640 19.90 9.66 -5.17
CA PRO A 640 19.61 8.27 -5.50
C PRO A 640 18.94 7.54 -4.31
N GLY A 641 17.61 7.52 -4.29
CA GLY A 641 16.76 6.88 -3.28
C GLY A 641 15.91 5.74 -3.83
N VAL A 642 15.68 4.67 -3.08
CA VAL A 642 14.71 3.61 -3.48
C VAL A 642 13.46 3.81 -2.64
N ASP A 643 12.39 4.30 -3.28
CA ASP A 643 11.15 4.61 -2.57
C ASP A 643 10.12 3.49 -2.73
N GLU A 644 9.43 3.15 -1.65
CA GLU A 644 8.42 2.10 -1.60
C GLU A 644 7.06 2.65 -1.14
N LEU A 645 6.00 2.44 -1.93
CA LEU A 645 4.62 2.66 -1.52
C LEU A 645 3.91 1.31 -1.33
N THR A 646 3.36 1.06 -0.15
CA THR A 646 2.43 -0.03 0.11
C THR A 646 1.01 0.51 0.24
N VAL A 647 0.10 0.09 -0.64
CA VAL A 647 -1.34 0.34 -0.50
C VAL A 647 -1.95 -0.88 0.19
N ALA A 648 -2.13 -0.78 1.50
CA ALA A 648 -2.58 -1.84 2.37
C ALA A 648 -4.12 -1.94 2.36
N ASP A 649 -4.63 -3.14 2.09
CA ASP A 649 -6.06 -3.46 2.00
C ASP A 649 -6.82 -2.55 1.03
N LEU A 650 -6.78 -2.94 -0.24
CA LEU A 650 -7.53 -2.28 -1.29
C LEU A 650 -9.05 -2.22 -0.98
N SER A 651 -9.60 -3.07 -0.11
CA SER A 651 -11.03 -2.99 0.27
C SER A 651 -11.45 -1.67 0.91
N ASN A 652 -10.51 -0.95 1.51
CA ASN A 652 -10.77 0.29 2.23
C ASN A 652 -10.33 1.56 1.47
N MET A 653 -9.99 1.44 0.18
CA MET A 653 -9.57 2.57 -0.66
C MET A 653 -10.70 3.07 -1.57
N ARG A 654 -11.52 3.98 -1.07
CA ARG A 654 -12.59 4.65 -1.85
C ARG A 654 -12.11 5.91 -2.57
N GLY A 655 -10.98 6.48 -2.17
CA GLY A 655 -10.34 7.66 -2.77
C GLY A 655 -9.08 7.35 -3.57
N ALA A 656 -8.46 8.37 -4.16
CA ALA A 656 -7.31 8.18 -5.04
C ALA A 656 -5.99 8.03 -4.28
N VAL A 657 -5.12 7.13 -4.71
CA VAL A 657 -3.72 7.04 -4.25
C VAL A 657 -2.80 7.28 -5.43
N VAL A 658 -1.79 8.13 -5.27
CA VAL A 658 -0.84 8.50 -6.33
C VAL A 658 0.59 8.29 -5.84
N PHE A 659 1.41 7.60 -6.63
CA PHE A 659 2.84 7.42 -6.38
C PHE A 659 3.68 8.00 -7.52
N GLU A 660 4.57 8.95 -7.21
CA GLU A 660 5.63 9.38 -8.12
C GLU A 660 6.98 8.99 -7.51
N GLY A 661 7.59 7.88 -7.95
CA GLY A 661 8.85 7.35 -7.38
C GLY A 661 10.01 8.35 -7.52
N LYS A 662 10.47 8.57 -8.76
CA LYS A 662 11.57 9.48 -9.13
C LYS A 662 12.95 9.02 -8.61
N GLY A 663 13.87 8.78 -9.55
CA GLY A 663 15.25 8.40 -9.23
C GLY A 663 15.36 6.91 -8.88
N CYS A 664 16.54 6.31 -9.06
CA CYS A 664 16.83 4.93 -8.64
C CYS A 664 15.78 3.85 -9.06
N VAL A 665 15.41 2.90 -8.19
CA VAL A 665 14.52 1.76 -8.51
C VAL A 665 13.42 1.76 -7.47
N ASP A 666 12.24 2.25 -7.83
CA ASP A 666 11.12 2.44 -6.92
C ASP A 666 10.14 1.27 -6.96
N ARG A 667 9.45 1.02 -5.84
CA ARG A 667 8.58 -0.15 -5.64
C ARG A 667 7.17 0.23 -5.20
N LEU A 668 6.16 -0.34 -5.85
CA LEU A 668 4.75 -0.24 -5.46
C LEU A 668 4.22 -1.61 -5.06
N ILE A 669 3.72 -1.75 -3.84
CA ILE A 669 3.07 -2.96 -3.33
C ILE A 669 1.58 -2.70 -3.17
N LEU A 670 0.76 -3.58 -3.75
CA LEU A 670 -0.70 -3.53 -3.69
C LEU A 670 -1.17 -4.79 -2.97
N ASP A 671 -1.79 -4.63 -1.81
CA ASP A 671 -2.24 -5.76 -0.98
C ASP A 671 -3.76 -5.86 -0.96
N ASP A 672 -4.31 -6.89 -1.60
CA ASP A 672 -5.74 -7.21 -1.62
C ASP A 672 -6.10 -8.52 -0.90
N ARG A 673 -5.19 -9.10 -0.12
CA ARG A 673 -5.39 -10.38 0.58
C ARG A 673 -6.58 -10.38 1.55
N HIS A 674 -7.04 -9.20 1.94
CA HIS A 674 -8.13 -9.01 2.89
C HIS A 674 -9.51 -8.80 2.23
N ALA A 675 -9.60 -8.89 0.91
CA ALA A 675 -10.88 -8.78 0.22
C ALA A 675 -11.85 -9.90 0.66
N GLY A 676 -13.12 -9.55 0.89
CA GLY A 676 -14.16 -10.52 1.25
C GLY A 676 -14.72 -11.35 0.09
N SER A 677 -14.23 -11.14 -1.13
CA SER A 677 -14.58 -11.83 -2.37
C SER A 677 -13.58 -11.47 -3.47
N GLY A 678 -13.42 -12.33 -4.48
CA GLY A 678 -12.58 -12.04 -5.64
C GLY A 678 -13.04 -10.82 -6.46
N ARG A 679 -12.12 -10.22 -7.21
CA ARG A 679 -12.19 -8.90 -7.84
C ARG A 679 -11.58 -8.87 -9.24
N GLU A 680 -11.89 -7.79 -9.97
CA GLU A 680 -11.25 -7.47 -11.25
C GLU A 680 -10.22 -6.33 -11.07
N LEU A 681 -8.95 -6.63 -11.29
CA LEU A 681 -7.81 -5.72 -11.10
C LEU A 681 -7.23 -5.38 -12.49
N VAL A 682 -7.29 -4.12 -12.93
CA VAL A 682 -6.98 -3.75 -14.33
C VAL A 682 -5.84 -2.73 -14.44
N PHE A 683 -4.69 -3.17 -14.96
CA PHE A 683 -3.57 -2.30 -15.36
C PHE A 683 -3.84 -1.70 -16.75
N SER A 684 -4.59 -0.60 -16.77
CA SER A 684 -5.16 -0.01 -17.99
C SER A 684 -4.24 0.97 -18.74
N ASN A 685 -3.27 1.59 -18.06
CA ASN A 685 -2.37 2.55 -18.69
C ASN A 685 -0.94 2.50 -18.12
N SER A 686 0.02 3.04 -18.87
CA SER A 686 1.46 2.99 -18.52
C SER A 686 1.83 3.74 -17.23
N PHE A 687 0.89 4.47 -16.62
CA PHE A 687 1.09 5.29 -15.42
C PHE A 687 -0.09 5.16 -14.42
N GLY A 688 -0.84 4.06 -14.44
CA GLY A 688 -2.02 3.95 -13.60
C GLY A 688 -2.71 2.60 -13.65
N LEU A 689 -3.01 2.13 -12.43
CA LEU A 689 -3.85 0.98 -12.16
C LEU A 689 -5.28 1.46 -11.88
N SER A 690 -6.24 0.93 -12.63
CA SER A 690 -7.66 1.11 -12.32
C SER A 690 -8.16 -0.22 -11.76
N ILE A 691 -8.38 -0.27 -10.46
CA ILE A 691 -9.03 -1.44 -9.85
C ILE A 691 -10.53 -1.27 -10.08
N VAL A 692 -11.17 -2.27 -10.69
CA VAL A 692 -12.62 -2.27 -10.91
C VAL A 692 -13.21 -3.27 -9.92
N SER A 693 -13.57 -2.82 -8.73
CA SER A 693 -14.37 -3.66 -7.85
C SER A 693 -15.74 -3.90 -8.51
N GLY A 694 -16.27 -5.13 -8.42
CA GLY A 694 -17.58 -5.49 -8.96
C GLY A 694 -18.76 -4.68 -8.37
N ASP A 695 -18.53 -3.86 -7.35
CA ASP A 695 -19.52 -2.94 -6.76
C ASP A 695 -19.35 -1.46 -7.17
N GLY A 696 -18.28 -1.10 -7.88
CA GLY A 696 -18.01 0.25 -8.39
C GLY A 696 -17.68 1.31 -7.33
N THR A 697 -17.23 0.92 -6.13
CA THR A 697 -17.00 1.83 -4.99
C THR A 697 -15.53 2.12 -4.65
N PHE A 698 -14.58 1.59 -5.43
CA PHE A 698 -13.14 1.75 -5.20
C PHE A 698 -12.56 3.01 -5.91
N GLY A 699 -11.50 3.57 -5.32
CA GLY A 699 -10.74 4.70 -5.86
C GLY A 699 -9.80 4.35 -7.03
N VAL A 700 -8.73 5.11 -7.27
CA VAL A 700 -7.77 4.81 -8.35
C VAL A 700 -6.35 4.86 -7.78
N VAL A 701 -5.51 3.87 -8.08
CA VAL A 701 -4.08 3.90 -7.74
C VAL A 701 -3.28 4.28 -8.97
N SER A 702 -2.78 5.51 -9.02
CA SER A 702 -1.94 5.99 -10.13
C SER A 702 -0.47 5.94 -9.75
N TYR A 703 0.41 5.63 -10.71
CA TYR A 703 1.85 5.56 -10.45
C TYR A 703 2.67 6.10 -11.61
N ARG A 704 3.85 6.68 -11.34
CA ARG A 704 4.79 7.13 -12.38
C ARG A 704 6.22 6.97 -11.92
N ASN A 705 7.11 6.61 -12.86
CA ASN A 705 8.52 6.32 -12.58
C ASN A 705 8.63 5.27 -11.46
N VAL A 706 8.04 4.10 -11.69
CA VAL A 706 8.08 2.97 -10.77
C VAL A 706 8.58 1.75 -11.54
N GLU A 707 9.68 1.18 -11.08
CA GLU A 707 10.40 0.09 -11.74
C GLU A 707 9.92 -1.29 -11.27
N GLN A 708 9.33 -1.39 -10.08
CA GLN A 708 8.82 -2.66 -9.52
C GLN A 708 7.40 -2.48 -8.99
N ILE A 709 6.48 -3.34 -9.45
CA ILE A 709 5.10 -3.40 -8.95
C ILE A 709 4.82 -4.82 -8.49
N GLU A 710 4.33 -4.96 -7.28
CA GLU A 710 3.84 -6.22 -6.71
C GLU A 710 2.36 -6.11 -6.43
N LEU A 711 1.57 -7.10 -6.87
CA LEU A 711 0.17 -7.25 -6.53
C LEU A 711 -0.04 -8.58 -5.81
N GLN A 712 -0.50 -8.50 -4.57
CA GLN A 712 -1.00 -9.63 -3.79
C GLN A 712 -2.52 -9.67 -3.92
N ALA A 713 -3.07 -10.58 -4.72
CA ALA A 713 -4.51 -10.76 -4.88
C ALA A 713 -5.14 -11.42 -3.62
N SER A 714 -6.45 -11.64 -3.64
CA SER A 714 -7.19 -12.20 -2.50
C SER A 714 -7.12 -13.72 -2.43
N ASP A 715 -7.59 -14.34 -1.34
CA ASP A 715 -7.73 -15.82 -1.25
C ASP A 715 -9.02 -16.33 -1.97
N HIS A 716 -9.46 -15.64 -3.02
CA HIS A 716 -10.69 -15.92 -3.77
C HIS A 716 -10.47 -15.74 -5.27
N ASP A 717 -11.29 -16.40 -6.10
CA ASP A 717 -11.21 -16.33 -7.57
C ASP A 717 -11.14 -14.89 -8.12
N ASP A 718 -9.93 -14.44 -8.45
CA ASP A 718 -9.60 -13.10 -8.92
C ASP A 718 -9.41 -13.05 -10.45
N GLN A 719 -9.57 -11.85 -11.01
CA GLN A 719 -9.29 -11.55 -12.41
C GLN A 719 -8.29 -10.41 -12.51
N VAL A 720 -7.06 -10.70 -12.91
CA VAL A 720 -6.02 -9.69 -13.11
C VAL A 720 -5.82 -9.46 -14.60
N ARG A 721 -6.09 -8.23 -15.06
CA ARG A 721 -5.97 -7.82 -16.45
C ARG A 721 -4.83 -6.84 -16.63
N VAL A 722 -3.93 -7.11 -17.58
CA VAL A 722 -2.80 -6.24 -17.90
C VAL A 722 -2.90 -5.78 -19.35
N GLU A 723 -3.27 -4.51 -19.56
CA GLU A 723 -3.46 -3.94 -20.90
C GLU A 723 -2.29 -3.09 -21.37
N ARG A 724 -1.57 -2.43 -20.44
CA ARG A 724 -0.38 -1.62 -20.74
C ARG A 724 0.64 -1.75 -19.60
N LEU A 725 1.93 -1.90 -19.95
CA LEU A 725 3.04 -1.89 -18.98
C LEU A 725 4.25 -1.18 -19.59
N ALA A 726 4.91 -0.31 -18.83
CA ALA A 726 6.08 0.45 -19.31
C ALA A 726 7.34 -0.42 -19.36
N ARG A 727 8.26 -0.10 -20.28
CA ARG A 727 9.47 -0.91 -20.56
C ARG A 727 10.37 -1.19 -19.36
N GLU A 728 10.48 -0.23 -18.46
CA GLU A 728 11.38 -0.31 -17.30
C GLU A 728 10.65 -0.80 -16.03
N THR A 729 9.38 -1.20 -16.15
CA THR A 729 8.57 -1.70 -15.04
C THR A 729 8.47 -3.23 -15.08
N SER A 730 8.79 -3.87 -13.96
CA SER A 730 8.53 -5.28 -13.69
C SER A 730 7.24 -5.40 -12.86
N LEU A 731 6.31 -6.24 -13.29
CA LEU A 731 5.04 -6.50 -12.61
C LEU A 731 5.00 -7.94 -12.10
N GLU A 732 4.98 -8.12 -10.79
CA GLU A 732 4.87 -9.42 -10.11
C GLU A 732 3.46 -9.60 -9.54
N LEU A 733 2.79 -10.67 -9.96
CA LEU A 733 1.38 -10.96 -9.66
C LEU A 733 1.29 -12.24 -8.85
N PHE A 734 0.67 -12.18 -7.68
CA PHE A 734 0.39 -13.33 -6.83
C PHE A 734 -1.12 -13.56 -6.74
N GLY A 735 -1.61 -14.70 -7.22
CA GLY A 735 -3.01 -15.12 -7.11
C GLY A 735 -3.40 -15.50 -5.69
N ASN A 736 -2.58 -16.31 -5.02
CA ASN A 736 -2.77 -16.87 -3.67
C ASN A 736 -3.65 -18.14 -3.66
N ASP A 737 -4.80 -18.15 -2.98
CA ASP A 737 -5.73 -19.29 -2.98
C ASP A 737 -6.90 -18.95 -3.94
N GLY A 738 -7.42 -19.88 -4.74
CA GLY A 738 -8.62 -19.67 -5.56
C GLY A 738 -8.36 -19.81 -7.06
N ASP A 739 -9.44 -19.91 -7.85
CA ASP A 739 -9.31 -20.13 -9.30
C ASP A 739 -9.05 -18.79 -10.05
N ASP A 740 -7.80 -18.34 -10.10
CA ASP A 740 -7.44 -17.01 -10.60
C ASP A 740 -7.27 -16.95 -12.13
N ASN A 741 -7.60 -15.80 -12.70
CA ASN A 741 -7.51 -15.57 -14.14
C ASN A 741 -6.63 -14.35 -14.46
N PHE A 742 -5.40 -14.61 -14.93
CA PHE A 742 -4.46 -13.62 -15.42
C PHE A 742 -4.63 -13.43 -16.93
N ARG A 743 -4.98 -12.22 -17.37
CA ARG A 743 -5.31 -11.91 -18.76
C ARG A 743 -4.44 -10.78 -19.28
N ILE A 744 -3.61 -11.07 -20.26
CA ILE A 744 -2.60 -10.16 -20.79
C ILE A 744 -3.03 -9.69 -22.18
N ALA A 745 -3.18 -8.37 -22.32
CA ALA A 745 -3.66 -7.66 -23.49
C ALA A 745 -5.05 -8.11 -23.97
N GLU A 746 -6.01 -8.30 -23.05
CA GLU A 746 -7.34 -8.78 -23.39
C GLU A 746 -8.19 -7.78 -24.17
N GLU A 747 -8.18 -6.50 -23.83
CA GLU A 747 -8.92 -5.50 -24.59
C GLU A 747 -8.19 -5.12 -25.88
N THR A 748 -6.86 -5.05 -25.82
CA THR A 748 -6.07 -4.55 -26.95
C THR A 748 -5.72 -5.63 -27.97
N HIS A 749 -5.60 -6.89 -27.55
CA HIS A 749 -5.04 -8.01 -28.32
C HIS A 749 -3.74 -7.61 -29.05
N ASP A 750 -2.89 -6.82 -28.38
CA ASP A 750 -1.65 -6.29 -28.93
C ASP A 750 -0.58 -6.20 -27.84
N LEU A 751 0.31 -7.19 -27.82
CA LEU A 751 1.37 -7.29 -26.82
C LEU A 751 2.41 -6.16 -26.91
N ARG A 752 2.41 -5.34 -27.98
CA ARG A 752 3.29 -4.15 -28.05
C ARG A 752 2.95 -3.08 -27.02
N ASN A 753 1.78 -3.17 -26.40
CA ASN A 753 1.41 -2.30 -25.29
C ASN A 753 2.04 -2.74 -23.95
N ILE A 754 2.60 -3.95 -23.89
CA ILE A 754 3.27 -4.52 -22.73
C ILE A 754 4.78 -4.51 -23.01
N GLU A 755 5.45 -3.41 -22.68
CA GLU A 755 6.89 -3.27 -22.92
C GLU A 755 7.74 -3.80 -21.74
N GLY A 756 7.14 -3.96 -20.56
CA GLY A 756 7.79 -4.44 -19.33
C GLY A 756 7.77 -5.97 -19.18
N HIS A 757 8.38 -6.47 -18.08
CA HIS A 757 8.38 -7.90 -17.73
C HIS A 757 7.26 -8.21 -16.75
N ILE A 758 6.60 -9.36 -16.91
CA ILE A 758 5.54 -9.81 -16.02
C ILE A 758 5.94 -11.16 -15.42
N VAL A 759 5.76 -11.29 -14.12
CA VAL A 759 5.88 -12.55 -13.38
C VAL A 759 4.52 -12.89 -12.78
N VAL A 760 4.05 -14.12 -12.99
CA VAL A 760 2.75 -14.59 -12.51
C VAL A 760 2.92 -15.83 -11.64
N HIS A 761 2.38 -15.78 -10.44
CA HIS A 761 2.30 -16.89 -9.51
C HIS A 761 0.82 -17.20 -9.30
N GLY A 762 0.36 -18.40 -9.69
CA GLY A 762 -1.02 -18.82 -9.42
C GLY A 762 -1.25 -18.96 -7.91
N GLY A 763 -0.55 -19.90 -7.29
CA GLY A 763 -0.48 -20.01 -5.83
C GLY A 763 -0.57 -21.45 -5.34
N ASP A 764 -0.83 -21.65 -4.05
CA ASP A 764 -0.71 -22.95 -3.38
C ASP A 764 -2.06 -23.69 -3.31
N GLY A 765 -2.63 -24.00 -4.47
CA GLY A 765 -3.70 -24.97 -4.60
C GLY A 765 -3.29 -26.31 -4.03
N LYS A 766 -3.99 -26.78 -2.98
CA LYS A 766 -3.71 -28.07 -2.32
C LYS A 766 -3.53 -29.19 -3.35
N LEU A 767 -2.27 -29.56 -3.61
CA LEU A 767 -1.96 -30.76 -4.39
C LEU A 767 -2.72 -31.94 -3.77
N PRO A 768 -3.53 -32.69 -4.54
CA PRO A 768 -4.08 -33.91 -4.01
C PRO A 768 -2.92 -34.84 -3.64
N PRO A 769 -3.03 -35.60 -2.52
CA PRO A 769 -2.01 -36.57 -2.16
C PRO A 769 -1.76 -37.51 -3.35
N ALA A 770 -0.49 -37.86 -3.55
CA ALA A 770 0.04 -38.57 -4.72
C ALA A 770 -0.54 -39.99 -4.99
N ASP A 771 -1.69 -40.37 -4.41
CA ASP A 771 -2.27 -41.70 -4.50
C ASP A 771 -3.65 -41.80 -5.20
N SER A 772 -4.28 -40.71 -5.64
CA SER A 772 -5.56 -40.79 -6.34
C SER A 772 -5.41 -40.96 -7.86
N GLN A 773 -5.59 -42.19 -8.36
CA GLN A 773 -5.74 -42.54 -9.78
C GLN A 773 -7.07 -42.05 -10.41
N SER A 774 -7.45 -40.79 -10.19
CA SER A 774 -8.59 -40.17 -10.88
C SER A 774 -8.11 -39.07 -11.81
N ASN A 775 -8.47 -39.15 -13.09
CA ASN A 775 -8.41 -38.08 -14.10
C ASN A 775 -9.32 -36.89 -13.73
N LEU A 776 -9.24 -36.39 -12.49
CA LEU A 776 -9.93 -35.19 -12.07
C LEU A 776 -8.89 -34.08 -12.03
N LEU A 777 -9.23 -32.98 -12.68
CA LEU A 777 -8.47 -31.73 -12.78
C LEU A 777 -7.96 -31.31 -11.38
N PRO A 778 -6.85 -30.56 -11.31
CA PRO A 778 -6.43 -29.94 -10.06
C PRO A 778 -7.59 -29.17 -9.42
N ILE A 779 -7.60 -29.10 -8.08
CA ILE A 779 -8.70 -28.50 -7.29
C ILE A 779 -8.65 -26.96 -7.36
N ASP A 780 -7.56 -26.43 -7.91
CA ASP A 780 -7.27 -25.02 -8.21
C ASP A 780 -6.96 -24.97 -9.71
N ASP A 781 -7.65 -24.13 -10.48
CA ASP A 781 -7.52 -24.07 -11.95
C ASP A 781 -7.10 -22.66 -12.40
N ASP A 782 -5.91 -22.24 -11.98
CA ASP A 782 -5.34 -20.95 -12.34
C ASP A 782 -5.07 -20.87 -13.84
N ARG A 783 -5.42 -19.72 -14.42
CA ARG A 783 -5.38 -19.51 -15.86
C ARG A 783 -4.56 -18.30 -16.26
N LEU A 784 -3.64 -18.51 -17.20
CA LEU A 784 -2.93 -17.45 -17.90
C LEU A 784 -3.39 -17.38 -19.36
N LEU A 785 -4.00 -16.26 -19.76
CA LEU A 785 -4.42 -15.95 -21.13
C LEU A 785 -3.56 -14.82 -21.71
N VAL A 786 -2.89 -15.08 -22.83
CA VAL A 786 -2.02 -14.11 -23.53
C VAL A 786 -2.55 -13.89 -24.94
N LEU A 787 -2.90 -12.64 -25.28
CA LEU A 787 -3.60 -12.28 -26.52
C LEU A 787 -2.80 -11.29 -27.38
N ASP A 788 -2.45 -11.68 -28.61
CA ASP A 788 -1.85 -10.79 -29.63
C ASP A 788 -2.62 -10.80 -30.97
N GLY A 789 -3.80 -11.43 -30.97
CA GLY A 789 -4.56 -11.79 -32.17
C GLY A 789 -5.18 -10.65 -33.00
N LEU A 790 -4.92 -9.37 -32.70
CA LEU A 790 -5.30 -8.23 -33.56
C LEU A 790 -4.09 -7.51 -34.18
N ASN A 791 -2.88 -7.99 -33.89
CA ASN A 791 -1.66 -7.42 -34.43
C ASN A 791 -1.36 -7.98 -35.83
N PRO A 792 -1.23 -7.15 -36.88
CA PRO A 792 -1.07 -7.66 -38.25
C PRO A 792 0.40 -7.96 -38.64
N SER A 793 1.35 -7.85 -37.71
CA SER A 793 2.77 -8.04 -37.98
C SER A 793 3.27 -9.37 -37.43
N THR A 794 3.94 -10.17 -38.28
CA THR A 794 4.67 -11.39 -37.90
C THR A 794 5.43 -11.25 -36.58
N GLY A 795 5.08 -12.11 -35.62
CA GLY A 795 5.80 -12.31 -34.37
C GLY A 795 6.36 -13.72 -34.25
N ASP A 796 7.57 -13.83 -33.71
CA ASP A 796 8.11 -15.13 -33.30
C ASP A 796 7.86 -15.31 -31.80
N TYR A 797 7.37 -16.48 -31.40
CA TYR A 797 7.04 -16.80 -30.01
C TYR A 797 7.84 -18.01 -29.53
N THR A 798 8.32 -17.97 -28.29
CA THR A 798 8.82 -19.16 -27.61
C THR A 798 8.07 -19.43 -26.32
N ILE A 799 7.83 -20.73 -26.09
CA ILE A 799 7.34 -21.25 -24.82
C ILE A 799 8.40 -22.24 -24.31
N ASP A 800 8.99 -21.91 -23.17
CA ASP A 800 10.04 -22.74 -22.54
C ASP A 800 9.80 -22.86 -21.04
N SER A 801 10.48 -23.80 -20.39
CA SER A 801 10.46 -23.94 -18.94
C SER A 801 11.87 -24.05 -18.37
N ALA A 802 12.12 -23.31 -17.28
CA ALA A 802 13.40 -23.36 -16.59
C ALA A 802 13.48 -24.65 -15.76
N PHE A 803 14.68 -25.24 -15.66
CA PHE A 803 14.87 -26.45 -14.85
C PHE A 803 15.04 -26.06 -13.37
N PRO A 804 14.34 -26.69 -12.41
CA PRO A 804 13.36 -27.78 -12.55
C PRO A 804 12.03 -27.25 -13.12
N TYR A 805 11.43 -27.97 -14.08
CA TYR A 805 10.29 -27.62 -14.96
C TYR A 805 8.97 -27.10 -14.31
N HIS A 806 9.03 -26.28 -13.26
CA HIS A 806 7.88 -25.71 -12.55
C HIS A 806 7.54 -24.31 -13.08
N GLU A 807 8.55 -23.57 -13.54
CA GLU A 807 8.39 -22.23 -14.13
C GLU A 807 8.30 -22.32 -15.66
N GLY A 808 7.27 -21.71 -16.23
CA GLY A 808 7.10 -21.44 -17.66
C GLY A 808 7.50 -20.03 -18.06
N ASN A 809 7.88 -19.87 -19.31
CA ASN A 809 8.24 -18.58 -19.90
C ASN A 809 7.62 -18.46 -21.29
N ILE A 810 6.90 -17.36 -21.55
CA ILE A 810 6.42 -16.97 -22.88
C ILE A 810 7.18 -15.73 -23.31
N ASN A 811 7.83 -15.77 -24.47
CA ASN A 811 8.52 -14.62 -25.03
C ASN A 811 8.02 -14.32 -26.44
N LYS A 812 7.87 -13.03 -26.76
CA LYS A 812 7.65 -12.55 -28.14
C LYS A 812 8.88 -11.81 -28.65
N CYS A 813 9.29 -12.11 -29.89
CA CYS A 813 10.41 -11.46 -30.57
C CYS A 813 9.97 -10.87 -31.91
N ASP A 814 10.59 -9.76 -32.32
CA ASP A 814 10.50 -9.26 -33.69
C ASP A 814 11.29 -10.22 -34.58
N GLY A 815 10.70 -10.76 -35.65
CA GLY A 815 11.17 -11.89 -36.49
C GLY A 815 12.56 -11.76 -37.17
N LYS A 816 13.42 -10.88 -36.66
CA LYS A 816 14.85 -10.76 -36.89
C LYS A 816 15.71 -11.35 -35.77
N MET A 817 15.18 -11.59 -34.58
CA MET A 817 15.93 -12.13 -33.42
C MET A 817 15.46 -13.53 -33.05
N ILE A 818 16.41 -14.38 -32.69
CA ILE A 818 16.11 -15.69 -32.11
C ILE A 818 15.65 -15.47 -30.68
N CYS A 819 14.44 -15.88 -30.35
CA CYS A 819 13.94 -15.89 -28.99
C CYS A 819 14.84 -16.77 -28.11
N GLY A 820 15.47 -16.16 -27.09
CA GLY A 820 16.40 -16.82 -26.16
C GLY A 820 17.68 -16.04 -25.82
N ASP A 821 17.95 -14.91 -26.47
CA ASP A 821 19.08 -14.02 -26.11
C ASP A 821 18.63 -13.03 -25.00
N PRO A 822 19.28 -12.99 -23.82
CA PRO A 822 18.92 -12.08 -22.73
C PRO A 822 19.14 -10.63 -23.16
N GLY A 823 18.04 -9.97 -23.55
CA GLY A 823 18.01 -8.58 -24.05
C GLY A 823 17.30 -8.38 -25.40
N GLY A 824 16.82 -9.47 -26.04
CA GLY A 824 16.18 -9.42 -27.37
C GLY A 824 14.66 -9.59 -27.40
N ALA A 825 13.99 -10.00 -26.32
CA ALA A 825 12.54 -10.14 -26.29
C ALA A 825 11.86 -8.76 -26.26
N LEU A 826 10.83 -8.57 -27.07
CA LEU A 826 9.97 -7.38 -27.02
C LEU A 826 8.99 -7.45 -25.83
N PHE A 827 8.69 -8.66 -25.38
CA PHE A 827 7.77 -8.99 -24.31
C PHE A 827 8.17 -10.34 -23.72
N SER A 828 8.05 -10.47 -22.40
CA SER A 828 8.35 -11.69 -21.66
C SER A 828 7.41 -11.83 -20.47
N ILE A 829 6.80 -13.00 -20.32
CA ILE A 829 6.12 -13.44 -19.10
C ILE A 829 6.86 -14.64 -18.55
N THR A 830 7.14 -14.62 -17.25
CA THR A 830 7.49 -15.80 -16.46
C THR A 830 6.28 -16.19 -15.61
N PHE A 831 5.98 -17.48 -15.50
CA PHE A 831 4.86 -17.94 -14.69
C PHE A 831 5.14 -19.26 -14.00
N ASP A 832 4.62 -19.47 -12.80
CA ASP A 832 4.60 -20.76 -12.11
C ASP A 832 3.24 -20.98 -11.44
N GLN A 833 3.01 -22.22 -11.00
CA GLN A 833 1.73 -22.62 -10.37
C GLN A 833 0.49 -22.26 -11.21
N ILE A 834 0.60 -22.33 -12.55
CA ILE A 834 -0.53 -22.12 -13.48
C ILE A 834 -0.95 -23.45 -14.11
N GLU A 835 -2.19 -23.86 -13.91
CA GLU A 835 -2.75 -25.10 -14.45
C GLU A 835 -3.12 -24.98 -15.94
N GLN A 836 -3.56 -23.81 -16.40
CA GLN A 836 -3.94 -23.61 -17.80
C GLN A 836 -3.30 -22.37 -18.41
N THR A 837 -2.56 -22.55 -19.51
CA THR A 837 -2.00 -21.44 -20.29
C THR A 837 -2.55 -21.44 -21.70
N THR A 838 -3.03 -20.28 -22.15
CA THR A 838 -3.52 -20.08 -23.52
C THR A 838 -2.78 -18.93 -24.18
N LEU A 839 -2.17 -19.18 -25.34
CA LEU A 839 -1.54 -18.18 -26.20
C LEU A 839 -2.35 -18.03 -27.50
N HIS A 840 -2.79 -16.82 -27.81
CA HIS A 840 -3.22 -16.43 -29.15
C HIS A 840 -2.12 -15.58 -29.78
N ALA A 841 -1.47 -16.12 -30.81
CA ALA A 841 -0.47 -15.42 -31.59
C ALA A 841 -1.11 -14.29 -32.42
N ASP A 842 -0.27 -13.53 -33.12
CA ASP A 842 -0.73 -12.43 -33.96
C ASP A 842 -1.20 -12.90 -35.35
N GLN A 843 -1.83 -12.01 -36.12
CA GLN A 843 -2.41 -12.34 -37.43
C GLN A 843 -1.38 -12.41 -38.57
N GLY A 844 -0.08 -12.33 -38.27
CA GLY A 844 1.00 -12.51 -39.24
C GLY A 844 1.36 -13.98 -39.47
N SER A 845 2.26 -14.25 -40.41
CA SER A 845 2.94 -15.55 -40.46
C SER A 845 3.92 -15.65 -39.31
N ASN A 846 3.67 -16.51 -38.33
CA ASN A 846 4.42 -16.65 -37.09
C ASN A 846 5.29 -17.90 -37.06
N ARG A 847 6.34 -17.85 -36.25
CA ARG A 847 7.03 -19.06 -35.79
C ARG A 847 6.83 -19.21 -34.29
N ILE A 848 6.22 -20.31 -33.87
CA ILE A 848 5.92 -20.60 -32.46
C ILE A 848 6.69 -21.85 -32.05
N ASP A 849 7.72 -21.69 -31.23
CA ASP A 849 8.57 -22.79 -30.77
C ASP A 849 8.23 -23.17 -29.30
N VAL A 850 7.57 -24.31 -29.11
CA VAL A 850 7.32 -24.92 -27.80
C VAL A 850 8.48 -25.86 -27.44
N ILE A 851 9.46 -25.32 -26.73
CA ILE A 851 10.73 -25.99 -26.39
C ILE A 851 10.53 -26.97 -25.22
N ALA A 852 9.90 -26.51 -24.15
CA ALA A 852 9.55 -27.33 -23.01
C ALA A 852 8.33 -26.79 -22.28
N MET A 853 7.27 -27.61 -22.19
CA MET A 853 6.11 -27.28 -21.37
C MET A 853 6.42 -27.35 -19.87
N PRO A 854 5.88 -26.42 -19.07
CA PRO A 854 5.88 -26.51 -17.61
C PRO A 854 5.15 -27.78 -17.12
N THR A 855 5.57 -28.30 -15.97
CA THR A 855 4.91 -29.42 -15.29
C THR A 855 3.54 -28.99 -14.77
N ALA A 856 2.59 -29.93 -14.75
CA ALA A 856 1.20 -29.70 -14.32
C ALA A 856 0.39 -28.64 -15.11
N ASN A 857 0.93 -28.08 -16.19
CA ASN A 857 0.26 -27.12 -17.06
C ASN A 857 -0.43 -27.78 -18.28
N ALA A 858 -1.63 -27.31 -18.62
CA ALA A 858 -2.32 -27.54 -19.88
C ALA A 858 -2.12 -26.34 -20.81
N LEU A 859 -1.49 -26.56 -21.96
CA LEU A 859 -1.13 -25.50 -22.91
C LEU A 859 -2.04 -25.55 -24.14
N ALA A 860 -2.68 -24.43 -24.46
CA ALA A 860 -3.36 -24.20 -25.72
C ALA A 860 -2.66 -23.08 -26.53
N VAL A 861 -2.34 -23.35 -27.79
CA VAL A 861 -1.75 -22.39 -28.72
C VAL A 861 -2.70 -22.22 -29.91
N TYR A 862 -3.09 -20.98 -30.16
CA TYR A 862 -3.83 -20.57 -31.36
C TYR A 862 -2.90 -19.70 -32.19
N ALA A 863 -2.49 -20.20 -33.37
CA ALA A 863 -1.61 -19.44 -34.27
C ALA A 863 -2.37 -18.34 -35.05
N GLU A 864 -3.71 -18.41 -35.06
CA GLU A 864 -4.64 -17.46 -35.66
C GLU A 864 -4.68 -17.48 -37.20
N SER A 865 -4.16 -16.47 -37.89
CA SER A 865 -4.20 -16.38 -39.35
C SER A 865 -2.82 -16.06 -39.86
N GLY A 866 -2.46 -16.58 -41.03
CA GLY A 866 -1.11 -16.46 -41.58
C GLY A 866 -0.54 -17.83 -41.89
N ASN A 867 0.56 -17.89 -42.66
CA ASN A 867 1.24 -19.17 -42.85
C ASN A 867 2.17 -19.40 -41.66
N ASP A 868 1.72 -20.17 -40.67
CA ASP A 868 2.37 -20.36 -39.39
C ASP A 868 3.23 -21.62 -39.34
N VAL A 869 4.29 -21.58 -38.53
CA VAL A 869 5.12 -22.74 -38.20
C VAL A 869 5.12 -22.96 -36.69
N VAL A 870 4.51 -24.05 -36.22
CA VAL A 870 4.48 -24.41 -34.80
C VAL A 870 5.36 -25.62 -34.54
N SER A 871 6.44 -25.44 -33.76
CA SER A 871 7.37 -26.51 -33.39
C SER A 871 7.10 -27.01 -31.98
N VAL A 872 7.17 -28.33 -31.75
CA VAL A 872 6.98 -28.93 -30.42
C VAL A 872 8.11 -29.89 -30.08
N GLU A 873 8.85 -29.67 -28.99
CA GLU A 873 10.01 -30.49 -28.63
C GLU A 873 9.80 -31.42 -27.43
N SER A 874 9.05 -31.00 -26.40
CA SER A 874 8.85 -31.83 -25.21
C SER A 874 7.58 -31.50 -24.42
N SER A 875 7.04 -32.50 -23.72
CA SER A 875 5.88 -32.38 -22.85
C SER A 875 5.99 -33.31 -21.63
N PRO A 876 5.66 -32.86 -20.41
CA PRO A 876 5.71 -33.69 -19.22
C PRO A 876 4.58 -34.74 -19.18
N MET A 877 4.72 -35.75 -18.32
CA MET A 877 3.65 -36.76 -18.14
C MET A 877 2.37 -36.09 -17.64
N SER A 878 1.22 -36.56 -18.14
CA SER A 878 -0.12 -36.05 -17.79
C SER A 878 -0.48 -34.64 -18.27
N ALA A 879 0.44 -33.91 -18.92
CA ALA A 879 0.10 -32.63 -19.56
C ALA A 879 -0.76 -32.82 -20.82
N LEU A 880 -1.62 -31.84 -21.09
CA LEU A 880 -2.38 -31.71 -22.32
C LEU A 880 -1.82 -30.54 -23.13
N MET A 881 -1.41 -30.80 -24.36
CA MET A 881 -1.02 -29.78 -25.33
C MET A 881 -2.04 -29.74 -26.46
N GLN A 882 -2.57 -28.56 -26.76
CA GLN A 882 -3.49 -28.31 -27.87
C GLN A 882 -2.91 -27.23 -28.77
N ILE A 883 -2.79 -27.51 -30.07
CA ILE A 883 -2.31 -26.55 -31.05
C ILE A 883 -3.33 -26.43 -32.17
N PHE A 884 -3.77 -25.21 -32.42
CA PHE A 884 -4.70 -24.85 -33.47
C PHE A 884 -3.96 -23.92 -34.44
N ALA A 885 -3.67 -24.44 -35.64
CA ALA A 885 -2.92 -23.71 -36.64
C ALA A 885 -3.71 -22.54 -37.24
N GLY A 886 -5.04 -22.67 -37.33
CA GLY A 886 -5.91 -21.58 -37.76
C GLY A 886 -6.20 -21.57 -39.25
N ASP A 887 -6.36 -20.39 -39.84
CA ASP A 887 -6.69 -20.23 -41.26
C ASP A 887 -5.43 -19.83 -42.05
N ASP A 888 -5.05 -20.60 -43.07
CA ASP A 888 -4.05 -20.34 -44.14
C ASP A 888 -3.18 -21.59 -44.33
N ARG A 889 -1.90 -21.52 -44.73
CA ARG A 889 -1.08 -22.72 -44.96
C ARG A 889 -0.09 -22.91 -43.85
N ASP A 890 -0.39 -23.86 -42.98
CA ASP A 890 0.35 -24.01 -41.74
C ASP A 890 1.19 -25.28 -41.71
N THR A 891 2.26 -25.22 -40.93
CA THR A 891 3.12 -26.37 -40.69
C THR A 891 3.30 -26.59 -39.19
N ILE A 892 2.81 -27.71 -38.69
CA ILE A 892 3.13 -28.17 -37.34
C ILE A 892 4.27 -29.19 -37.41
N VAL A 893 5.35 -28.94 -36.67
CA VAL A 893 6.52 -29.82 -36.64
C VAL A 893 6.73 -30.38 -35.24
N VAL A 894 6.60 -31.69 -35.10
CA VAL A 894 6.78 -32.43 -33.85
C VAL A 894 8.19 -33.02 -33.79
N SER A 895 8.91 -32.67 -32.74
CA SER A 895 10.32 -32.96 -32.45
C SER A 895 11.32 -32.55 -33.56
N PRO A 896 11.29 -31.31 -34.09
CA PRO A 896 12.15 -30.88 -35.19
C PRO A 896 13.66 -31.00 -34.91
N SER A 897 14.06 -30.63 -33.69
CA SER A 897 15.46 -30.53 -33.27
C SER A 897 15.90 -31.79 -32.53
N ARG A 898 15.12 -32.25 -31.55
CA ARG A 898 15.46 -33.47 -30.78
C ARG A 898 15.30 -34.73 -31.60
N ARG A 899 14.36 -34.73 -32.57
CA ARG A 899 14.06 -35.86 -33.46
C ARG A 899 13.79 -37.16 -32.67
N ASN A 900 13.16 -37.03 -31.51
CA ASN A 900 12.95 -38.12 -30.57
C ASN A 900 11.67 -37.86 -29.77
N LEU A 901 10.61 -38.57 -30.13
CA LEU A 901 9.28 -38.50 -29.53
C LEU A 901 9.27 -38.96 -28.06
N GLY A 902 10.34 -39.61 -27.57
CA GLY A 902 10.48 -39.99 -26.16
C GLY A 902 10.56 -38.81 -25.19
N TYR A 903 10.69 -37.58 -25.67
CA TYR A 903 10.59 -36.35 -24.86
C TYR A 903 9.16 -35.78 -24.78
N LEU A 904 8.24 -36.32 -25.57
CA LEU A 904 6.82 -36.01 -25.51
C LEU A 904 6.14 -37.11 -24.67
N ARG A 905 5.64 -36.77 -23.49
CA ARG A 905 5.04 -37.73 -22.55
C ARG A 905 3.57 -37.44 -22.25
N GLY A 906 3.13 -36.20 -22.46
CA GLY A 906 1.73 -35.77 -22.36
C GLY A 906 0.98 -35.92 -23.69
N ARG A 907 -0.36 -35.85 -23.69
CA ARG A 907 -1.15 -35.94 -24.93
C ARG A 907 -0.93 -34.68 -25.77
N VAL A 908 -0.73 -34.86 -27.08
CA VAL A 908 -0.58 -33.76 -28.04
C VAL A 908 -1.75 -33.81 -29.02
N LEU A 909 -2.58 -32.77 -29.01
CA LEU A 909 -3.70 -32.57 -29.94
C LEU A 909 -3.37 -31.42 -30.87
N VAL A 910 -3.56 -31.64 -32.16
CA VAL A 910 -2.94 -30.83 -33.19
C VAL A 910 -3.95 -30.70 -34.33
N ASP A 911 -4.36 -29.48 -34.67
CA ASP A 911 -5.38 -29.21 -35.69
C ASP A 911 -4.81 -28.25 -36.74
N GLY A 912 -4.90 -28.67 -38.01
CA GLY A 912 -4.36 -27.90 -39.14
C GLY A 912 -5.28 -26.82 -39.69
N GLY A 913 -6.55 -26.71 -39.27
CA GLY A 913 -7.49 -25.71 -39.81
C GLY A 913 -8.21 -26.11 -41.11
N GLY A 914 -7.61 -26.97 -41.94
CA GLY A 914 -8.29 -27.64 -43.07
C GLY A 914 -8.13 -26.95 -44.42
N ASN A 915 -7.11 -26.10 -44.56
CA ASN A 915 -6.74 -25.43 -45.79
C ASN A 915 -5.89 -26.34 -46.71
N PRO A 916 -6.02 -26.20 -48.05
CA PRO A 916 -5.08 -26.77 -49.01
C PRO A 916 -3.62 -26.29 -48.82
N GLY A 917 -2.86 -27.03 -48.03
CA GLY A 917 -1.43 -26.79 -47.78
C GLY A 917 -0.97 -27.22 -46.40
N ASP A 918 -1.88 -27.45 -45.46
CA ASP A 918 -1.51 -27.73 -44.07
C ASP A 918 -0.78 -29.05 -43.94
N GLU A 919 0.37 -29.00 -43.27
CA GLU A 919 1.28 -30.11 -43.10
C GLU A 919 1.60 -30.37 -41.61
N LEU A 920 1.45 -31.63 -41.20
CA LEU A 920 2.00 -32.14 -39.95
C LEU A 920 3.27 -32.93 -40.25
N GLN A 921 4.39 -32.53 -39.65
CA GLN A 921 5.66 -33.24 -39.73
C GLN A 921 6.00 -33.84 -38.36
N VAL A 922 6.35 -35.13 -38.30
CA VAL A 922 6.69 -35.83 -37.06
C VAL A 922 8.05 -36.51 -37.23
N TRP A 923 9.03 -36.15 -36.39
CA TRP A 923 10.40 -36.66 -36.50
C TRP A 923 10.80 -37.50 -35.28
N ASP A 924 11.10 -38.78 -35.51
CA ASP A 924 11.62 -39.71 -34.49
C ASP A 924 12.97 -40.31 -34.89
N ASN A 925 13.68 -39.65 -35.80
CA ASN A 925 14.85 -40.24 -36.45
C ASN A 925 16.13 -40.36 -35.60
N MET A 926 16.12 -39.81 -34.38
CA MET A 926 17.17 -39.98 -33.37
C MET A 926 16.71 -40.87 -32.19
N SER A 927 15.58 -41.57 -32.34
CA SER A 927 15.08 -42.53 -31.37
C SER A 927 15.91 -43.81 -31.32
N ALA A 928 16.05 -44.37 -30.12
CA ALA A 928 16.65 -45.70 -29.90
C ALA A 928 15.59 -46.76 -29.58
N ASN A 929 14.31 -46.46 -29.81
CA ASN A 929 13.18 -47.29 -29.46
C ASN A 929 12.68 -48.06 -30.70
N THR A 930 12.41 -49.36 -30.54
CA THR A 930 11.99 -50.26 -31.62
C THR A 930 10.51 -50.66 -31.53
N GLU A 931 9.73 -49.95 -30.71
CA GLU A 931 8.30 -50.20 -30.58
C GLU A 931 7.57 -49.79 -31.88
N PRO A 932 6.52 -50.51 -32.27
CA PRO A 932 5.84 -50.27 -33.53
C PRO A 932 5.15 -48.91 -33.57
N TYR A 933 5.13 -48.31 -34.76
CA TYR A 933 4.35 -47.11 -35.06
C TYR A 933 2.97 -47.52 -35.53
N ILE A 934 1.93 -46.99 -34.88
CA ILE A 934 0.54 -47.24 -35.25
C ILE A 934 -0.07 -45.93 -35.73
N LEU A 935 -0.51 -45.92 -36.99
CA LEU A 935 -1.12 -44.78 -37.67
C LEU A 935 -2.58 -45.08 -38.04
N SER A 936 -3.46 -44.13 -37.75
CA SER A 936 -4.90 -44.16 -38.07
C SER A 936 -5.32 -42.89 -38.80
N ASP A 937 -6.60 -42.71 -39.09
CA ASP A 937 -7.11 -41.49 -39.70
C ASP A 937 -7.07 -40.26 -38.77
N LYS A 938 -6.78 -40.44 -37.47
CA LYS A 938 -6.79 -39.36 -36.45
C LYS A 938 -5.59 -39.34 -35.51
N GLN A 939 -4.78 -40.39 -35.48
CA GLN A 939 -3.76 -40.55 -34.44
C GLN A 939 -2.52 -41.28 -34.98
N LEU A 940 -1.36 -40.82 -34.52
CA LEU A 940 -0.07 -41.50 -34.60
C LEU A 940 0.39 -41.83 -33.17
N SER A 941 0.77 -43.08 -32.94
CA SER A 941 1.23 -43.53 -31.62
C SER A 941 2.42 -44.47 -31.72
N ARG A 942 3.33 -44.36 -30.74
CA ARG A 942 4.41 -45.31 -30.46
C ARG A 942 4.50 -45.49 -28.95
N ALA A 943 4.75 -46.71 -28.47
CA ALA A 943 4.90 -46.92 -27.03
C ALA A 943 6.08 -46.10 -26.47
N GLN A 944 5.94 -45.62 -25.23
CA GLN A 944 6.90 -44.73 -24.56
C GLN A 944 7.02 -43.31 -25.14
N SER A 945 6.11 -42.90 -26.04
CA SER A 945 5.89 -41.49 -26.41
C SER A 945 4.44 -41.08 -26.17
N ALA A 946 4.19 -39.79 -26.32
CA ALA A 946 2.85 -39.22 -26.47
C ALA A 946 2.09 -39.87 -27.62
N VAL A 947 0.76 -39.95 -27.47
CA VAL A 947 -0.14 -40.08 -28.60
C VAL A 947 -0.29 -38.70 -29.24
N ILE A 948 -0.05 -38.62 -30.54
CA ILE A 948 -0.25 -37.41 -31.35
C ILE A 948 -1.61 -37.58 -32.05
N GLU A 949 -2.60 -36.83 -31.59
CA GLU A 949 -3.92 -36.77 -32.21
C GLU A 949 -3.95 -35.59 -33.18
N TYR A 950 -4.35 -35.85 -34.42
CA TYR A 950 -4.34 -34.86 -35.48
C TYR A 950 -5.66 -34.79 -36.26
N SER A 951 -6.01 -33.59 -36.70
CA SER A 951 -7.15 -33.31 -37.58
C SER A 951 -6.83 -32.20 -38.58
N ALA A 952 -7.61 -32.15 -39.65
CA ALA A 952 -7.60 -31.05 -40.62
C ALA A 952 -6.25 -30.79 -41.34
N PHE A 953 -5.38 -31.79 -41.45
CA PHE A 953 -4.15 -31.70 -42.28
C PHE A 953 -4.36 -32.28 -43.68
N THR A 954 -3.73 -31.66 -44.68
CA THR A 954 -3.69 -32.21 -46.04
C THR A 954 -2.47 -33.09 -46.30
N ARG A 955 -1.43 -32.95 -45.48
CA ARG A 955 -0.23 -33.79 -45.50
C ARG A 955 0.24 -34.17 -44.10
N LEU A 956 0.64 -35.43 -43.94
CA LEU A 956 1.34 -35.96 -42.78
C LEU A 956 2.67 -36.56 -43.23
N THR A 957 3.78 -36.03 -42.75
CA THR A 957 5.13 -36.55 -42.98
C THR A 957 5.67 -37.15 -41.70
N VAL A 958 6.09 -38.43 -41.71
CA VAL A 958 6.63 -39.14 -40.56
C VAL A 958 8.03 -39.64 -40.88
N GLY A 959 9.04 -39.15 -40.15
CA GLY A 959 10.41 -39.63 -40.24
C GLY A 959 10.74 -40.59 -39.09
N LEU A 960 11.11 -41.82 -39.43
CA LEU A 960 11.34 -42.90 -38.47
C LEU A 960 12.82 -42.98 -38.04
N SER A 961 13.12 -43.85 -37.08
CA SER A 961 14.50 -44.03 -36.55
C SER A 961 15.44 -44.67 -37.58
N HIS A 962 16.75 -44.60 -37.34
CA HIS A 962 17.75 -45.35 -38.11
C HIS A 962 17.83 -46.87 -37.74
N LEU A 963 16.74 -47.43 -37.22
CA LEU A 963 16.65 -48.83 -36.76
C LEU A 963 15.57 -49.54 -37.57
N ASP A 964 15.58 -50.87 -37.55
CA ASP A 964 14.49 -51.68 -38.09
C ASP A 964 13.14 -51.25 -37.48
N ASN A 965 12.25 -50.70 -38.30
CA ASN A 965 10.96 -50.16 -37.85
C ASN A 965 9.78 -51.00 -38.34
N ASP A 966 8.81 -51.21 -37.44
CA ASP A 966 7.54 -51.87 -37.73
C ASP A 966 6.43 -50.81 -37.75
N ILE A 967 5.75 -50.67 -38.89
CA ILE A 967 4.76 -49.63 -39.16
C ILE A 967 3.42 -50.27 -39.50
N HIS A 968 2.39 -49.93 -38.73
CA HIS A 968 1.01 -50.35 -38.95
C HIS A 968 0.13 -49.15 -39.31
N VAL A 969 -0.20 -49.02 -40.59
CA VAL A 969 -1.20 -48.08 -41.10
C VAL A 969 -2.57 -48.78 -41.11
N ILE A 970 -3.42 -48.45 -40.15
CA ILE A 970 -4.74 -49.09 -39.97
C ILE A 970 -5.82 -48.36 -40.80
N SER A 971 -5.69 -47.05 -40.97
CA SER A 971 -6.57 -46.24 -41.82
C SER A 971 -5.94 -44.89 -42.15
N THR A 972 -6.45 -44.21 -43.18
CA THR A 972 -6.11 -42.82 -43.46
C THR A 972 -7.36 -41.95 -43.65
N SER A 973 -7.21 -40.64 -43.40
CA SER A 973 -8.24 -39.65 -43.71
C SER A 973 -8.27 -39.42 -45.24
N PRO A 974 -9.45 -39.26 -45.88
CA PRO A 974 -9.54 -39.01 -47.32
C PRO A 974 -8.80 -37.77 -47.82
N GLU A 975 -8.60 -36.78 -46.93
CA GLU A 975 -8.00 -35.48 -47.26
C GLU A 975 -6.51 -35.41 -46.90
N THR A 976 -5.98 -36.37 -46.13
CA THR A 976 -4.60 -36.35 -45.63
C THR A 976 -3.73 -37.35 -46.39
N SER A 977 -2.84 -36.85 -47.23
CA SER A 977 -1.75 -37.64 -47.83
C SER A 977 -0.65 -37.94 -46.80
N VAL A 978 -0.15 -39.18 -46.75
CA VAL A 978 0.87 -39.60 -45.79
C VAL A 978 2.18 -39.91 -46.51
N LEU A 979 3.30 -39.37 -46.02
CA LEU A 979 4.67 -39.72 -46.41
C LEU A 979 5.39 -40.31 -45.20
N ILE A 980 5.92 -41.52 -45.34
CA ILE A 980 6.68 -42.23 -44.30
C ILE A 980 8.10 -42.45 -44.83
N LEU A 981 9.08 -41.96 -44.07
CA LEU A 981 10.50 -42.04 -44.39
C LEU A 981 11.16 -43.05 -43.44
N GLY A 982 11.56 -44.21 -43.96
CA GLY A 982 12.19 -45.32 -43.22
C GLY A 982 13.57 -44.98 -42.66
N ASN A 983 14.39 -44.31 -43.48
CA ASN A 983 15.80 -43.95 -43.21
C ASN A 983 16.76 -45.14 -43.34
N GLU A 984 17.48 -45.51 -42.27
CA GLU A 984 18.37 -46.67 -42.28
C GLU A 984 17.67 -47.80 -41.50
N GLY A 985 17.83 -49.06 -41.91
CA GLY A 985 17.24 -50.20 -41.20
C GLY A 985 16.50 -51.13 -42.14
N ASN A 986 16.04 -52.28 -41.65
CA ASN A 986 15.14 -53.14 -42.42
C ASN A 986 13.70 -52.88 -41.96
N ASP A 987 12.98 -52.06 -42.70
CA ASP A 987 11.69 -51.55 -42.29
C ASP A 987 10.53 -52.39 -42.85
N SER A 988 9.49 -52.54 -42.04
CA SER A 988 8.27 -53.26 -42.41
C SER A 988 7.05 -52.37 -42.29
N LEU A 989 6.35 -52.15 -43.41
CA LEU A 989 5.08 -51.42 -43.43
C LEU A 989 3.93 -52.36 -43.77
N SER A 990 2.91 -52.36 -42.92
CA SER A 990 1.61 -52.99 -43.16
C SER A 990 0.54 -51.91 -43.28
N ALA A 991 -0.26 -51.96 -44.35
CA ALA A 991 -1.28 -50.98 -44.64
C ALA A 991 -2.64 -51.63 -44.85
N SER A 992 -3.68 -51.02 -44.28
CA SER A 992 -5.08 -51.40 -44.46
C SER A 992 -5.95 -50.13 -44.37
N GLY A 993 -7.21 -50.22 -44.80
CA GLY A 993 -8.19 -49.14 -44.59
C GLY A 993 -7.81 -47.78 -45.23
N LEU A 994 -6.98 -47.78 -46.27
CA LEU A 994 -6.50 -46.56 -46.92
C LEU A 994 -7.65 -45.83 -47.64
N ARG A 995 -7.78 -44.52 -47.41
CA ARG A 995 -8.72 -43.62 -48.13
C ARG A 995 -8.01 -42.46 -48.83
N SER A 996 -6.69 -42.42 -48.75
CA SER A 996 -5.80 -41.43 -49.36
C SER A 996 -4.48 -42.10 -49.77
N SER A 997 -3.54 -41.34 -50.32
CA SER A 997 -2.22 -41.87 -50.68
C SER A 997 -1.31 -42.00 -49.45
N VAL A 998 -0.70 -43.17 -49.28
CA VAL A 998 0.47 -43.40 -48.43
C VAL A 998 1.67 -43.60 -49.34
N VAL A 999 2.71 -42.80 -49.15
CA VAL A 999 4.02 -42.97 -49.77
C VAL A 999 4.97 -43.53 -48.71
N PHE A 1000 5.52 -44.71 -48.96
CA PHE A 1000 6.55 -45.30 -48.11
C PHE A 1000 7.89 -45.32 -48.86
N ASP A 1001 8.84 -44.55 -48.34
CA ASP A 1001 10.21 -44.50 -48.82
C ASP A 1001 11.11 -45.17 -47.78
N GLY A 1002 11.38 -46.47 -47.96
CA GLY A 1002 12.19 -47.29 -47.05
C GLY A 1002 13.65 -46.83 -46.94
N GLN A 1003 14.18 -46.20 -48.00
CA GLN A 1003 15.56 -45.71 -48.08
C GLN A 1003 16.63 -46.81 -47.98
N GLU A 1004 17.58 -46.74 -47.03
CA GLU A 1004 18.70 -47.68 -46.94
C GLU A 1004 18.34 -48.90 -46.10
N GLY A 1005 18.20 -50.06 -46.73
CA GLY A 1005 17.68 -51.21 -46.00
C GLY A 1005 17.35 -52.40 -46.86
N SER A 1006 16.73 -53.40 -46.24
CA SER A 1006 15.95 -54.42 -46.94
C SER A 1006 14.51 -54.31 -46.45
N ASP A 1007 13.73 -53.51 -47.15
CA ASP A 1007 12.42 -53.07 -46.70
C ASP A 1007 11.30 -53.91 -47.32
N HIS A 1008 10.21 -54.01 -46.56
CA HIS A 1008 9.01 -54.74 -46.94
C HIS A 1008 7.77 -53.89 -46.75
N SER A 1009 6.87 -53.90 -47.72
CA SER A 1009 5.54 -53.28 -47.58
C SER A 1009 4.43 -54.23 -47.99
N GLN A 1010 3.33 -54.26 -47.23
CA GLN A 1010 2.20 -55.14 -47.47
C GLN A 1010 0.86 -54.39 -47.36
N LEU A 1011 0.04 -54.47 -48.42
CA LEU A 1011 -1.33 -53.97 -48.43
C LEU A 1011 -2.31 -55.11 -48.12
N PHE A 1012 -3.15 -54.93 -47.11
CA PHE A 1012 -4.18 -55.87 -46.70
C PHE A 1012 -5.55 -55.46 -47.23
N GLY A 1013 -6.27 -56.41 -47.82
CA GLY A 1013 -7.68 -56.35 -48.15
C GLY A 1013 -8.57 -56.42 -46.92
N THR A 1014 -9.84 -56.68 -47.15
CA THR A 1014 -10.92 -56.66 -46.18
C THR A 1014 -11.49 -58.07 -45.98
N GLY A 1015 -12.61 -58.18 -45.25
CA GLY A 1015 -13.32 -59.45 -45.10
C GLY A 1015 -14.33 -59.74 -46.22
N THR A 1016 -14.21 -59.06 -47.37
CA THR A 1016 -15.11 -59.16 -48.54
C THR A 1016 -14.29 -59.06 -49.83
N ASP A 1017 -14.86 -59.47 -50.97
CA ASP A 1017 -14.24 -59.36 -52.30
C ASP A 1017 -13.56 -57.99 -52.54
N ASP A 1018 -12.25 -58.02 -52.76
CA ASP A 1018 -11.43 -56.85 -53.01
C ASP A 1018 -10.81 -56.85 -54.41
N VAL A 1019 -10.63 -55.64 -54.95
CA VAL A 1019 -9.95 -55.42 -56.22
C VAL A 1019 -8.77 -54.49 -55.96
N VAL A 1020 -7.56 -55.01 -56.12
CA VAL A 1020 -6.33 -54.23 -56.07
C VAL A 1020 -5.83 -53.94 -57.48
N LEU A 1021 -5.48 -52.69 -57.75
CA LEU A 1021 -4.79 -52.25 -58.96
C LEU A 1021 -3.30 -52.08 -58.65
N VAL A 1022 -2.43 -52.77 -59.38
CA VAL A 1022 -0.99 -52.68 -59.25
C VAL A 1022 -0.42 -52.09 -60.53
N ALA A 1023 0.28 -50.95 -60.42
CA ALA A 1023 0.92 -50.27 -61.54
C ALA A 1023 2.26 -49.68 -61.10
N GLY A 1024 3.38 -50.17 -61.63
CA GLY A 1024 4.72 -49.76 -61.18
C GLY A 1024 4.89 -49.96 -59.67
N ASN A 1025 5.27 -48.91 -58.94
CA ASN A 1025 5.44 -48.87 -57.48
C ASN A 1025 4.13 -48.68 -56.68
N VAL A 1026 2.99 -48.65 -57.37
CA VAL A 1026 1.70 -48.25 -56.79
C VAL A 1026 0.77 -49.47 -56.66
N MET A 1027 0.18 -49.64 -55.48
CA MET A 1027 -0.92 -50.56 -55.20
C MET A 1027 -2.14 -49.74 -54.73
N SER A 1028 -3.22 -49.74 -55.49
CA SER A 1028 -4.45 -48.99 -55.17
C SER A 1028 -5.60 -49.93 -54.90
N MET A 1029 -6.37 -49.65 -53.85
CA MET A 1029 -7.55 -50.43 -53.49
C MET A 1029 -8.64 -49.47 -53.02
N ARG A 1030 -9.81 -49.52 -53.67
CA ARG A 1030 -10.92 -48.58 -53.46
C ARG A 1030 -10.46 -47.12 -53.63
N ASP A 1031 -10.60 -46.29 -52.59
CA ASP A 1031 -10.31 -44.86 -52.62
C ASP A 1031 -8.86 -44.52 -52.18
N GLY A 1032 -8.08 -45.52 -51.73
CA GLY A 1032 -6.73 -45.33 -51.20
C GLY A 1032 -5.63 -45.96 -52.05
N THR A 1033 -4.41 -45.49 -51.85
CA THR A 1033 -3.24 -45.90 -52.62
C THR A 1033 -2.01 -46.05 -51.72
N LEU A 1034 -1.27 -47.16 -51.86
CA LEU A 1034 0.07 -47.32 -51.32
C LEU A 1034 1.08 -47.21 -52.46
N MET A 1035 1.87 -46.13 -52.47
CA MET A 1035 3.06 -45.99 -53.29
C MET A 1035 4.26 -46.35 -52.43
N THR A 1036 5.05 -47.34 -52.84
CA THR A 1036 6.12 -47.87 -51.99
C THR A 1036 7.40 -48.07 -52.79
N PHE A 1037 8.52 -47.71 -52.19
CA PHE A 1037 9.87 -47.87 -52.74
C PHE A 1037 10.65 -49.00 -52.04
N SER A 1038 9.94 -49.92 -51.37
CA SER A 1038 10.55 -51.08 -50.71
C SER A 1038 11.03 -52.15 -51.70
N GLU A 1039 12.06 -52.91 -51.32
CA GLU A 1039 12.62 -54.03 -52.11
C GLU A 1039 11.60 -55.13 -52.37
N THR A 1040 10.67 -55.33 -51.43
CA THR A 1040 9.61 -56.33 -51.54
C THR A 1040 8.24 -55.72 -51.23
N ARG A 1041 7.23 -56.13 -52.01
CA ARG A 1041 5.86 -55.60 -51.92
C ARG A 1041 4.87 -56.74 -51.84
N GLY A 1042 3.86 -56.58 -51.01
CA GLY A 1042 2.89 -57.61 -50.69
C GLY A 1042 1.46 -57.14 -50.90
N PHE A 1043 0.58 -58.00 -51.40
CA PHE A 1043 -0.86 -57.87 -51.28
C PHE A 1043 -1.44 -59.09 -50.57
N ASN A 1044 -2.35 -58.89 -49.61
CA ASN A 1044 -3.08 -59.98 -49.00
C ASN A 1044 -4.58 -59.70 -49.09
N GLY A 1045 -5.31 -60.42 -49.94
CA GLY A 1045 -6.73 -60.16 -50.21
C GLY A 1045 -7.63 -60.37 -48.99
N GLY A 1046 -7.26 -61.29 -48.09
CA GLY A 1046 -8.04 -61.58 -46.89
C GLY A 1046 -9.10 -62.65 -47.15
N ALA A 1047 -10.37 -62.31 -46.89
CA ALA A 1047 -11.48 -63.23 -47.10
C ALA A 1047 -12.41 -62.69 -48.18
N GLY A 1048 -12.79 -63.51 -49.16
CA GLY A 1048 -13.60 -63.07 -50.29
C GLY A 1048 -13.12 -63.74 -51.57
N GLU A 1049 -13.65 -63.28 -52.70
CA GLU A 1049 -13.12 -63.59 -54.03
C GLU A 1049 -12.31 -62.39 -54.55
N ASP A 1050 -11.01 -62.41 -54.31
CA ASP A 1050 -10.12 -61.27 -54.49
C ASP A 1050 -9.46 -61.25 -55.88
N LEU A 1051 -9.30 -60.04 -56.43
CA LEU A 1051 -8.77 -59.81 -57.76
C LEU A 1051 -7.60 -58.83 -57.74
N MET A 1052 -6.45 -59.27 -58.25
CA MET A 1052 -5.33 -58.39 -58.59
C MET A 1052 -5.39 -57.99 -60.07
N THR A 1053 -5.46 -56.69 -60.35
CA THR A 1053 -5.32 -56.14 -61.70
C THR A 1053 -3.94 -55.53 -61.85
N LEU A 1054 -3.10 -56.14 -62.70
CA LEU A 1054 -1.80 -55.62 -63.09
C LEU A 1054 -1.98 -54.70 -64.30
N GLN A 1055 -1.52 -53.46 -64.18
CA GLN A 1055 -1.55 -52.47 -65.26
C GLN A 1055 -0.12 -52.07 -65.64
N GLY A 1056 0.24 -52.28 -66.91
CA GLY A 1056 1.52 -51.87 -67.48
C GLY A 1056 1.71 -50.35 -67.46
N LEU A 1057 2.94 -49.87 -67.53
CA LEU A 1057 3.27 -48.45 -67.57
C LEU A 1057 3.46 -47.96 -69.01
N GLU A 1058 2.88 -46.80 -69.33
CA GLU A 1058 2.98 -46.25 -70.69
C GLU A 1058 4.45 -45.92 -71.03
N GLY A 1059 4.93 -46.43 -72.16
CA GLY A 1059 6.29 -46.16 -72.67
C GLY A 1059 7.38 -47.10 -72.14
N VAL A 1060 7.00 -48.16 -71.42
CA VAL A 1060 7.92 -49.18 -70.89
C VAL A 1060 7.53 -50.53 -71.48
N ASP A 1061 8.49 -51.26 -72.06
CA ASP A 1061 8.26 -52.63 -72.54
C ASP A 1061 8.33 -53.59 -71.33
N GLU A 1062 7.19 -54.02 -70.81
CA GLU A 1062 7.12 -54.90 -69.64
C GLU A 1062 7.14 -56.39 -69.98
N LEU A 1063 7.87 -57.17 -69.18
CA LEU A 1063 7.77 -58.61 -69.07
C LEU A 1063 7.10 -58.93 -67.73
N ILE A 1064 5.80 -59.21 -67.79
CA ILE A 1064 4.96 -59.54 -66.64
C ILE A 1064 4.95 -61.05 -66.45
N HIS A 1065 5.53 -61.52 -65.36
CA HIS A 1065 5.70 -62.93 -65.03
C HIS A 1065 4.89 -63.28 -63.77
N VAL A 1066 3.73 -63.91 -63.96
CA VAL A 1066 2.83 -64.31 -62.87
C VAL A 1066 3.12 -65.76 -62.49
N ARG A 1067 3.47 -66.00 -61.23
CA ARG A 1067 3.88 -67.33 -60.74
C ARG A 1067 3.17 -67.69 -59.44
N PRO A 1068 2.62 -68.91 -59.28
CA PRO A 1068 2.17 -69.39 -57.99
C PRO A 1068 3.37 -69.62 -57.05
N MET A 1069 3.19 -69.39 -55.74
CA MET A 1069 4.31 -69.39 -54.78
C MET A 1069 4.67 -70.82 -54.38
N SER A 1070 5.96 -71.19 -54.46
CA SER A 1070 6.48 -72.47 -53.97
C SER A 1070 7.50 -72.25 -52.85
N LEU A 1071 7.10 -72.56 -51.62
CA LEU A 1071 8.00 -72.59 -50.47
C LEU A 1071 8.71 -73.95 -50.44
N VAL A 1072 10.03 -73.94 -50.59
CA VAL A 1072 10.88 -75.13 -50.51
C VAL A 1072 10.60 -75.89 -49.20
N GLY A 1073 9.96 -77.06 -49.30
CA GLY A 1073 9.69 -77.96 -48.17
C GLY A 1073 8.40 -77.72 -47.39
N GLN A 1074 7.43 -76.93 -47.88
CA GLN A 1074 6.10 -76.77 -47.27
C GLN A 1074 4.95 -77.22 -48.19
N ARG A 1075 3.80 -77.58 -47.59
CA ARG A 1075 2.57 -77.95 -48.32
C ARG A 1075 2.11 -76.81 -49.22
N ILE A 1076 1.59 -77.19 -50.39
CA ILE A 1076 0.81 -76.42 -51.35
C ILE A 1076 -0.02 -75.29 -50.70
N GLN A 1077 0.17 -74.04 -51.15
CA GLN A 1077 -0.63 -72.89 -50.74
C GLN A 1077 -1.49 -72.41 -51.93
N PHE A 1078 -2.81 -72.34 -51.73
CA PHE A 1078 -3.77 -71.92 -52.75
C PHE A 1078 -3.90 -70.39 -52.75
N HIS A 1079 -4.08 -69.79 -53.94
CA HIS A 1079 -4.28 -68.35 -54.11
C HIS A 1079 -3.11 -67.49 -53.61
N GLU A 1080 -1.89 -68.02 -53.67
CA GLU A 1080 -0.66 -67.30 -53.33
C GLU A 1080 0.35 -67.37 -54.48
N GLY A 1081 1.12 -66.30 -54.67
CA GLY A 1081 2.05 -66.18 -55.78
C GLY A 1081 2.92 -64.94 -55.73
N THR A 1082 3.73 -64.78 -56.77
CA THR A 1082 4.58 -63.62 -56.98
C THR A 1082 4.41 -63.14 -58.42
N VAL A 1083 4.38 -61.82 -58.60
CA VAL A 1083 4.40 -61.16 -59.89
C VAL A 1083 5.78 -60.50 -60.09
N ASP A 1084 6.55 -61.11 -60.99
CA ASP A 1084 7.72 -60.59 -61.71
C ASP A 1084 7.38 -59.46 -62.69
N ILE A 1085 7.89 -58.24 -62.53
CA ILE A 1085 7.88 -57.26 -63.64
C ILE A 1085 9.29 -56.70 -63.80
N ASN A 1086 9.85 -56.76 -65.00
CA ASN A 1086 11.21 -56.26 -65.26
C ASN A 1086 11.31 -54.76 -64.95
N GLY A 1087 12.24 -54.40 -64.06
CA GLY A 1087 12.54 -52.99 -63.74
C GLY A 1087 11.68 -52.39 -62.62
N VAL A 1088 10.79 -53.16 -61.99
CA VAL A 1088 10.11 -52.78 -60.73
C VAL A 1088 10.16 -53.93 -59.72
N PRO A 1089 10.10 -53.66 -58.40
CA PRO A 1089 10.12 -54.71 -57.37
C PRO A 1089 8.97 -55.70 -57.53
N SER A 1090 9.22 -56.98 -57.22
CA SER A 1090 8.20 -58.03 -57.30
C SER A 1090 7.04 -57.77 -56.34
N VAL A 1091 5.86 -58.27 -56.69
CA VAL A 1091 4.69 -58.23 -55.82
C VAL A 1091 4.32 -59.64 -55.41
N ASP A 1092 4.53 -59.97 -54.14
CA ASP A 1092 4.01 -61.18 -53.53
C ASP A 1092 2.52 -60.98 -53.22
N PHE A 1093 1.70 -61.97 -53.53
CA PHE A 1093 0.28 -61.95 -53.19
C PHE A 1093 -0.12 -63.20 -52.43
N ARG A 1094 -1.06 -63.03 -51.50
CA ARG A 1094 -1.70 -64.10 -50.74
C ARG A 1094 -3.20 -63.90 -50.72
N GLN A 1095 -3.94 -64.99 -50.61
CA GLN A 1095 -5.41 -64.97 -50.61
C GLN A 1095 -5.94 -64.13 -51.78
N THR A 1096 -5.46 -64.42 -53.00
CA THR A 1096 -5.86 -63.71 -54.22
C THR A 1096 -6.22 -64.73 -55.29
N GLU A 1097 -7.52 -64.93 -55.51
CA GLU A 1097 -8.07 -65.98 -56.37
C GLU A 1097 -7.78 -65.75 -57.85
N ALA A 1098 -7.75 -64.48 -58.28
CA ALA A 1098 -7.63 -64.12 -59.68
C ALA A 1098 -6.65 -62.97 -59.96
N VAL A 1099 -6.04 -63.03 -61.14
CA VAL A 1099 -5.22 -61.97 -61.73
C VAL A 1099 -5.79 -61.54 -63.08
N VAL A 1100 -5.79 -60.23 -63.34
CA VAL A 1100 -6.04 -59.63 -64.65
C VAL A 1100 -4.81 -58.84 -65.08
N VAL A 1101 -4.38 -58.99 -66.33
CA VAL A 1101 -3.18 -58.29 -66.86
C VAL A 1101 -3.57 -57.34 -67.99
N ILE A 1102 -3.26 -56.07 -67.84
CA ILE A 1102 -3.55 -55.04 -68.84
C ILE A 1102 -2.24 -54.35 -69.21
N GLY A 1103 -1.66 -54.74 -70.34
CA GLY A 1103 -0.53 -54.00 -70.93
C GLY A 1103 -0.98 -52.69 -71.60
N ASN A 1104 -0.03 -52.02 -72.24
CA ASN A 1104 -0.21 -50.82 -73.01
C ASN A 1104 -0.14 -51.08 -74.51
N ARG A 1105 -0.98 -50.35 -75.27
CA ARG A 1105 -1.05 -50.54 -76.73
C ARG A 1105 0.11 -49.93 -77.50
N SER A 1106 0.86 -49.05 -76.86
CA SER A 1106 2.05 -48.36 -77.38
C SER A 1106 3.31 -49.22 -77.29
N ASP A 1107 3.29 -50.24 -76.43
CA ASP A 1107 4.46 -50.94 -75.92
C ASP A 1107 4.42 -52.42 -76.29
N ASN A 1108 5.54 -53.13 -76.13
CA ASN A 1108 5.68 -54.56 -76.46
C ASN A 1108 5.55 -55.46 -75.23
N ASP A 1109 4.53 -55.23 -74.41
CA ASP A 1109 4.39 -55.96 -73.15
C ASP A 1109 4.17 -57.45 -73.37
N LEU A 1110 4.86 -58.29 -72.61
CA LEU A 1110 4.76 -59.73 -72.63
C LEU A 1110 4.17 -60.23 -71.32
N LEU A 1111 3.37 -61.29 -71.40
CA LEU A 1111 2.80 -61.97 -70.25
C LEU A 1111 3.27 -63.42 -70.25
N ILE A 1112 3.87 -63.84 -69.14
CA ILE A 1112 4.16 -65.23 -68.82
C ILE A 1112 3.33 -65.61 -67.59
N PHE A 1113 2.57 -66.70 -67.68
CA PHE A 1113 1.80 -67.27 -66.58
C PHE A 1113 2.27 -68.70 -66.33
N ASP A 1114 2.89 -68.92 -65.18
CA ASP A 1114 3.52 -70.19 -64.84
C ASP A 1114 2.56 -71.15 -64.14
N GLY A 1115 2.90 -72.43 -64.28
CA GLY A 1115 2.51 -73.51 -63.39
C GLY A 1115 3.25 -73.46 -62.06
N TYR A 1116 3.05 -74.48 -61.25
CA TYR A 1116 3.69 -74.66 -59.96
C TYR A 1116 5.06 -75.34 -60.09
N THR A 1117 6.02 -75.04 -59.20
CA THR A 1117 7.32 -75.74 -59.17
C THR A 1117 7.57 -76.47 -57.86
N SER A 1118 7.64 -77.81 -57.85
CA SER A 1118 8.60 -78.53 -57.01
C SER A 1118 8.70 -80.02 -57.38
N PRO A 1119 9.89 -80.53 -57.78
CA PRO A 1119 10.09 -81.96 -58.07
C PRO A 1119 10.33 -82.83 -56.81
N THR A 1120 9.71 -82.53 -55.65
CA THR A 1120 10.09 -83.20 -54.39
C THR A 1120 9.03 -84.04 -53.66
N ASP A 1121 7.76 -84.07 -54.09
CA ASP A 1121 6.70 -84.78 -53.33
C ASP A 1121 6.04 -85.99 -54.02
N GLY A 1122 6.67 -86.56 -55.06
CA GLY A 1122 6.37 -87.92 -55.53
C GLY A 1122 4.96 -88.20 -56.07
N ASP A 1123 4.15 -87.17 -56.33
CA ASP A 1123 2.88 -87.29 -57.05
C ASP A 1123 3.10 -87.21 -58.57
N GLN A 1124 2.22 -87.83 -59.35
CA GLN A 1124 2.45 -88.24 -60.75
C GLN A 1124 1.80 -87.33 -61.82
N PHE A 1125 1.35 -86.11 -61.46
CA PHE A 1125 0.92 -85.05 -62.40
C PHE A 1125 1.01 -83.70 -61.69
N ASP A 1126 1.65 -82.70 -62.29
CA ASP A 1126 2.17 -81.52 -61.57
C ASP A 1126 1.32 -80.25 -61.78
N ASP A 1127 0.85 -79.91 -63.00
CA ASP A 1127 -0.08 -78.77 -63.23
C ASP A 1127 -1.24 -79.03 -64.21
N PHE A 1128 -2.46 -78.55 -63.87
CA PHE A 1128 -3.66 -78.66 -64.72
C PHE A 1128 -4.15 -77.28 -65.17
N PHE A 1129 -3.92 -76.93 -66.43
CA PHE A 1129 -4.41 -75.68 -67.02
C PHE A 1129 -5.72 -75.88 -67.77
N SER A 1130 -6.79 -75.25 -67.30
CA SER A 1130 -8.04 -75.09 -68.04
C SER A 1130 -8.03 -73.77 -68.81
N ILE A 1131 -7.82 -73.83 -70.12
CA ILE A 1131 -7.61 -72.67 -70.99
C ILE A 1131 -8.81 -72.44 -71.91
N LYS A 1132 -9.35 -71.22 -71.95
CA LYS A 1132 -10.49 -70.83 -72.79
C LYS A 1132 -10.11 -69.63 -73.68
N PRO A 1133 -9.64 -69.85 -74.92
CA PRO A 1133 -9.21 -68.77 -75.81
C PRO A 1133 -10.32 -67.77 -76.21
N PHE A 1134 -11.59 -68.13 -76.04
CA PHE A 1134 -12.75 -67.26 -76.33
C PHE A 1134 -13.46 -66.76 -75.06
N ALA A 1135 -12.82 -66.88 -73.90
CA ALA A 1135 -13.41 -66.43 -72.64
C ALA A 1135 -13.73 -64.93 -72.67
N SER A 1136 -14.89 -64.56 -72.09
CA SER A 1136 -15.25 -63.15 -71.89
C SER A 1136 -14.35 -62.44 -70.88
N GLY A 1137 -13.59 -63.20 -70.08
CA GLY A 1137 -12.70 -62.67 -69.05
C GLY A 1137 -13.47 -62.16 -67.83
N THR A 1138 -14.57 -62.84 -67.51
CA THR A 1138 -15.45 -62.60 -66.37
C THR A 1138 -15.20 -63.64 -65.27
N PRO A 1139 -15.63 -63.43 -64.01
CA PRO A 1139 -15.47 -64.44 -62.95
C PRO A 1139 -16.00 -65.83 -63.34
N ASP A 1140 -17.17 -65.90 -63.99
CA ASP A 1140 -17.76 -67.17 -64.46
C ASP A 1140 -17.10 -67.76 -65.72
N ASP A 1141 -16.27 -66.98 -66.43
CA ASP A 1141 -15.63 -67.40 -67.67
C ASP A 1141 -14.21 -66.80 -67.80
N PRO A 1142 -13.25 -67.29 -66.99
CA PRO A 1142 -11.86 -66.85 -67.01
C PRO A 1142 -11.08 -67.45 -68.19
N VAL A 1143 -9.93 -66.84 -68.52
CA VAL A 1143 -9.07 -67.27 -69.63
C VAL A 1143 -8.26 -68.52 -69.28
N VAL A 1144 -7.59 -68.53 -68.13
CA VAL A 1144 -6.82 -69.69 -67.66
C VAL A 1144 -7.14 -69.91 -66.18
N VAL A 1145 -7.39 -71.17 -65.82
CA VAL A 1145 -7.45 -71.60 -64.42
C VAL A 1145 -6.43 -72.68 -64.22
N LEU A 1146 -5.46 -72.44 -63.34
CA LEU A 1146 -4.49 -73.43 -62.91
C LEU A 1146 -5.06 -74.22 -61.72
N LYS A 1147 -4.97 -75.55 -61.78
CA LYS A 1147 -5.55 -76.47 -60.79
C LYS A 1147 -4.58 -77.58 -60.41
N ASN A 1148 -4.85 -78.21 -59.27
CA ASN A 1148 -4.20 -79.45 -58.88
C ASN A 1148 -4.94 -80.70 -59.40
N THR A 1149 -4.36 -81.89 -59.14
CA THR A 1149 -4.94 -83.20 -59.48
C THR A 1149 -6.31 -83.47 -58.86
N ALA A 1150 -6.65 -82.82 -57.74
CA ALA A 1150 -7.94 -82.90 -57.08
C ALA A 1150 -8.98 -81.90 -57.64
N GLY A 1151 -8.58 -81.05 -58.59
CA GLY A 1151 -9.42 -80.01 -59.21
C GLY A 1151 -9.57 -78.74 -58.38
N GLN A 1152 -8.80 -78.57 -57.31
CA GLN A 1152 -8.73 -77.34 -56.52
C GLN A 1152 -7.90 -76.30 -57.29
N GLU A 1153 -8.33 -75.04 -57.25
CA GLU A 1153 -7.74 -73.96 -58.05
C GLU A 1153 -6.54 -73.36 -57.32
N TYR A 1154 -5.41 -73.23 -58.02
CA TYR A 1154 -4.22 -72.55 -57.50
C TYR A 1154 -4.27 -71.06 -57.77
N LEU A 1155 -4.53 -70.70 -59.03
CA LEU A 1155 -4.55 -69.32 -59.48
C LEU A 1155 -5.34 -69.21 -60.79
N THR A 1156 -6.10 -68.13 -60.94
CA THR A 1156 -6.86 -67.86 -62.15
C THR A 1156 -6.32 -66.64 -62.89
N LEU A 1157 -5.86 -66.80 -64.13
CA LEU A 1157 -5.74 -65.67 -65.06
C LEU A 1157 -7.13 -65.35 -65.63
N ARG A 1158 -7.84 -64.42 -64.98
CA ARG A 1158 -9.22 -64.08 -65.33
C ARG A 1158 -9.28 -63.45 -66.71
N ASN A 1159 -8.40 -62.49 -67.00
CA ASN A 1159 -8.35 -61.83 -68.29
C ASN A 1159 -6.95 -61.26 -68.59
N TYR A 1160 -6.68 -61.01 -69.86
CA TYR A 1160 -5.54 -60.20 -70.28
C TYR A 1160 -5.90 -59.29 -71.47
N GLN A 1161 -5.25 -58.14 -71.58
CA GLN A 1161 -5.43 -57.17 -72.66
C GLN A 1161 -4.11 -56.49 -73.03
N ASN A 1162 -3.98 -56.08 -74.30
CA ASN A 1162 -2.87 -55.28 -74.87
C ASN A 1162 -1.44 -55.82 -74.69
N VAL A 1163 -1.26 -57.01 -74.14
CA VAL A 1163 0.02 -57.72 -74.22
C VAL A 1163 0.21 -58.36 -75.60
N GLY A 1164 1.44 -58.72 -75.91
CA GLY A 1164 1.84 -59.59 -77.01
C GLY A 1164 1.19 -60.97 -76.91
N VAL A 1165 1.79 -61.98 -77.53
CA VAL A 1165 1.26 -63.35 -77.39
C VAL A 1165 1.64 -63.84 -75.98
N PRO A 1166 0.68 -64.08 -75.06
CA PRO A 1166 1.02 -64.58 -73.74
C PRO A 1166 1.51 -66.01 -73.79
N THR A 1167 2.45 -66.33 -72.91
CA THR A 1167 2.98 -67.67 -72.71
C THR A 1167 2.39 -68.27 -71.45
N ILE A 1168 1.83 -69.46 -71.54
CA ILE A 1168 1.45 -70.29 -70.38
C ILE A 1168 2.50 -71.39 -70.26
N GLN A 1169 3.23 -71.45 -69.15
CA GLN A 1169 4.35 -72.38 -68.97
C GLN A 1169 4.01 -73.45 -67.92
N GLY A 1170 4.25 -74.72 -68.23
CA GLY A 1170 4.10 -75.84 -67.31
C GLY A 1170 5.30 -76.03 -66.37
N LEU A 1171 6.50 -75.64 -66.84
CA LEU A 1171 7.78 -75.69 -66.11
C LEU A 1171 8.37 -77.10 -65.95
N HIS A 1172 8.09 -77.79 -64.84
CA HIS A 1172 8.74 -79.06 -64.50
C HIS A 1172 7.69 -80.06 -64.03
N GLY A 1173 7.58 -81.19 -64.73
CA GLY A 1173 6.64 -82.23 -64.33
C GLY A 1173 5.95 -82.85 -65.53
N ALA A 1174 4.79 -83.47 -65.28
CA ALA A 1174 3.86 -83.80 -66.34
C ALA A 1174 2.63 -82.89 -66.24
N ASP A 1175 2.44 -82.05 -67.26
CA ASP A 1175 1.46 -80.97 -67.27
C ASP A 1175 0.33 -81.22 -68.27
N LEU A 1176 -0.90 -80.85 -67.89
CA LEU A 1176 -2.07 -80.95 -68.77
C LEU A 1176 -2.58 -79.57 -69.17
N PHE A 1177 -2.43 -79.26 -70.45
CA PHE A 1177 -3.01 -78.08 -71.09
C PHE A 1177 -4.34 -78.44 -71.75
N ASP A 1178 -5.43 -78.29 -71.00
CA ASP A 1178 -6.80 -78.54 -71.44
C ASP A 1178 -7.38 -77.26 -72.08
N VAL A 1179 -7.31 -77.17 -73.41
CA VAL A 1179 -7.76 -75.98 -74.16
C VAL A 1179 -9.15 -76.19 -74.74
N TYR A 1180 -10.11 -75.43 -74.23
CA TYR A 1180 -11.52 -75.45 -74.60
C TYR A 1180 -11.84 -74.42 -75.69
N VAL A 1181 -12.04 -74.90 -76.91
CA VAL A 1181 -12.30 -74.09 -78.09
C VAL A 1181 -13.79 -74.11 -78.44
N ASN A 1182 -14.50 -73.10 -77.97
CA ASN A 1182 -15.91 -72.87 -78.28
C ASN A 1182 -16.11 -71.46 -78.88
N PRO A 1183 -16.15 -71.31 -80.22
CA PRO A 1183 -16.42 -70.02 -80.83
C PRO A 1183 -17.87 -69.60 -80.54
N ARG A 1184 -18.06 -68.68 -79.58
CA ARG A 1184 -19.36 -68.06 -79.32
C ARG A 1184 -19.89 -67.42 -80.62
N ARG A 1185 -21.21 -67.39 -80.84
CA ARG A 1185 -21.84 -66.71 -82.02
C ARG A 1185 -21.69 -65.19 -82.01
N ASP A 1186 -21.07 -64.62 -80.98
CA ASP A 1186 -20.83 -63.19 -80.88
C ASP A 1186 -19.55 -62.81 -81.62
N TRP A 1187 -19.71 -62.15 -82.77
CA TRP A 1187 -18.62 -61.66 -83.62
C TRP A 1187 -17.73 -60.59 -82.95
N ARG A 1188 -18.12 -60.10 -81.76
CA ARG A 1188 -17.38 -59.08 -81.02
C ARG A 1188 -16.27 -59.64 -80.14
N VAL A 1189 -16.25 -60.95 -79.86
CA VAL A 1189 -15.18 -61.60 -79.08
C VAL A 1189 -13.96 -61.78 -79.99
N ARG A 1190 -12.90 -60.99 -79.75
CA ARG A 1190 -11.65 -61.09 -80.51
C ARG A 1190 -10.94 -62.41 -80.20
N GLN A 1191 -10.35 -63.01 -81.23
CA GLN A 1191 -9.48 -64.17 -81.11
C GLN A 1191 -8.27 -63.85 -80.22
N ARG A 1192 -8.00 -64.72 -79.24
CA ARG A 1192 -6.77 -64.72 -78.45
C ARG A 1192 -5.74 -65.64 -79.09
N ARG A 1193 -4.51 -65.15 -79.20
CA ARG A 1193 -3.33 -65.96 -79.51
C ARG A 1193 -2.63 -66.31 -78.20
N LEU A 1194 -2.17 -67.55 -78.08
CA LEU A 1194 -1.46 -68.04 -76.90
C LEU A 1194 -0.27 -68.88 -77.35
N HIS A 1195 0.79 -68.82 -76.56
CA HIS A 1195 1.91 -69.75 -76.59
C HIS A 1195 1.78 -70.67 -75.38
N LEU A 1196 1.90 -71.98 -75.57
CA LEU A 1196 1.85 -72.99 -74.52
C LEU A 1196 3.20 -73.70 -74.47
N ASP A 1197 3.88 -73.68 -73.34
CA ASP A 1197 5.22 -74.23 -73.21
C ASP A 1197 5.20 -75.29 -72.12
N GLY A 1198 5.48 -76.55 -72.47
CA GLY A 1198 5.61 -77.65 -71.50
C GLY A 1198 6.82 -77.47 -70.57
N GLY A 1199 7.80 -76.64 -70.95
CA GLY A 1199 9.01 -76.38 -70.17
C GLY A 1199 10.24 -77.16 -70.65
N PRO A 1200 11.39 -77.01 -69.96
CA PRO A 1200 12.63 -77.64 -70.40
C PRO A 1200 12.58 -79.16 -70.21
N GLY A 1201 12.64 -79.89 -71.33
CA GLY A 1201 12.80 -81.35 -71.34
C GLY A 1201 13.99 -81.82 -70.48
N ASN A 1202 13.68 -82.71 -69.53
CA ASN A 1202 14.55 -83.56 -68.71
C ASN A 1202 15.97 -83.03 -68.39
N ILE A 1203 16.11 -82.34 -67.24
CA ILE A 1203 17.42 -82.11 -66.62
C ILE A 1203 17.82 -83.33 -65.76
N GLY A 1204 18.02 -84.48 -66.40
CA GLY A 1204 18.85 -85.57 -65.89
C GLY A 1204 18.33 -86.45 -64.73
N ILE A 1205 17.03 -86.46 -64.39
CA ILE A 1205 16.49 -87.26 -63.26
C ILE A 1205 15.59 -88.46 -63.65
N GLY A 1206 15.34 -88.72 -64.94
CA GLY A 1206 14.86 -90.05 -65.37
C GLY A 1206 13.41 -90.43 -65.01
N LEU A 1207 12.55 -89.45 -64.70
CA LEU A 1207 11.10 -89.63 -64.69
C LEU A 1207 10.54 -89.43 -66.13
N PRO A 1208 9.44 -90.12 -66.53
CA PRO A 1208 8.71 -89.78 -67.75
C PRO A 1208 7.98 -88.44 -67.59
N LEU A 1209 8.31 -87.49 -68.46
CA LEU A 1209 7.59 -86.22 -68.66
C LEU A 1209 6.52 -86.53 -69.72
N ASP A 1210 5.25 -86.37 -69.38
CA ASP A 1210 4.11 -86.66 -70.27
C ASP A 1210 3.27 -85.38 -70.41
N ASP A 1211 3.85 -84.29 -70.92
CA ASP A 1211 3.12 -83.05 -71.13
C ASP A 1211 2.08 -83.26 -72.24
N VAL A 1212 0.82 -83.00 -71.90
CA VAL A 1212 -0.32 -83.23 -72.78
C VAL A 1212 -1.00 -81.91 -73.11
N LEU A 1213 -0.99 -81.56 -74.39
CA LEU A 1213 -1.90 -80.57 -74.95
C LEU A 1213 -3.18 -81.24 -75.42
N ARG A 1214 -4.27 -81.10 -74.66
CA ARG A 1214 -5.59 -81.57 -75.10
C ARG A 1214 -6.44 -80.40 -75.57
N ILE A 1215 -6.87 -80.46 -76.83
CA ILE A 1215 -7.80 -79.49 -77.40
C ILE A 1215 -9.19 -80.10 -77.47
N VAL A 1216 -10.10 -79.55 -76.68
CA VAL A 1216 -11.51 -79.90 -76.65
C VAL A 1216 -12.29 -78.87 -77.47
N TYR A 1217 -12.94 -79.27 -78.56
CA TYR A 1217 -13.54 -78.32 -79.51
C TYR A 1217 -14.98 -78.64 -79.92
N ALA A 1218 -15.70 -77.61 -80.39
CA ALA A 1218 -17.03 -77.73 -80.97
C ALA A 1218 -16.97 -78.12 -82.47
N ASP A 1219 -17.71 -79.15 -82.88
CA ASP A 1219 -17.60 -79.73 -84.24
C ASP A 1219 -18.33 -78.94 -85.35
N TYR A 1220 -19.13 -77.93 -85.00
CA TYR A 1220 -19.98 -77.19 -85.95
C TYR A 1220 -19.25 -75.99 -86.59
N GLY A 1221 -19.13 -75.97 -87.92
CA GLY A 1221 -18.61 -74.82 -88.70
C GLY A 1221 -17.08 -74.80 -88.90
N LYS A 1222 -16.40 -75.92 -88.62
CA LYS A 1222 -14.96 -76.14 -88.81
C LYS A 1222 -14.59 -76.35 -90.28
N THR A 1223 -13.53 -75.71 -90.79
CA THR A 1223 -13.16 -75.78 -92.22
C THR A 1223 -11.77 -76.38 -92.54
N SER A 1224 -10.79 -76.41 -91.61
CA SER A 1224 -9.52 -77.18 -91.72
C SER A 1224 -8.58 -76.98 -90.51
N TRP A 1225 -7.83 -78.01 -90.09
CA TRP A 1225 -6.51 -77.90 -89.43
C TRP A 1225 -5.74 -79.25 -89.36
N THR A 1226 -4.43 -79.18 -89.10
CA THR A 1226 -3.55 -80.27 -88.63
C THR A 1226 -2.49 -79.69 -87.68
N PRO A 1227 -2.14 -80.33 -86.55
CA PRO A 1227 -0.96 -79.96 -85.77
C PRO A 1227 0.27 -80.04 -86.67
N THR A 1228 1.21 -79.10 -86.54
CA THR A 1228 2.42 -79.11 -87.39
C THR A 1228 3.48 -80.12 -86.93
N SER A 1229 3.47 -80.52 -85.65
CA SER A 1229 4.21 -81.66 -85.10
C SER A 1229 3.57 -82.13 -83.79
N ASP A 1230 3.97 -83.30 -83.28
CA ASP A 1230 3.47 -83.81 -81.99
C ASP A 1230 4.20 -83.21 -80.77
N THR A 1231 5.31 -82.49 -80.98
CA THR A 1231 6.14 -81.93 -79.89
C THR A 1231 6.17 -80.40 -79.86
N ASP A 1232 6.66 -79.78 -80.95
CA ASP A 1232 6.72 -78.33 -81.13
C ASP A 1232 5.94 -77.93 -82.37
N GLY A 1233 4.90 -77.14 -82.22
CA GLY A 1233 4.04 -76.84 -83.34
C GLY A 1233 3.10 -75.67 -83.16
N ALA A 1234 2.27 -75.47 -84.18
CA ALA A 1234 1.20 -74.50 -84.16
C ALA A 1234 -0.10 -75.17 -84.58
N ILE A 1235 -1.20 -74.74 -83.97
CA ILE A 1235 -2.55 -75.15 -84.31
C ILE A 1235 -3.32 -73.90 -84.75
N HIS A 1236 -3.71 -73.91 -86.02
CA HIS A 1236 -4.54 -72.90 -86.65
C HIS A 1236 -5.91 -73.50 -86.97
N MET A 1237 -6.91 -73.19 -86.16
CA MET A 1237 -8.28 -73.71 -86.35
C MET A 1237 -9.18 -72.63 -86.94
N LYS A 1238 -9.73 -72.87 -88.14
CA LYS A 1238 -10.66 -71.93 -88.80
C LYS A 1238 -12.13 -72.33 -88.67
N TYR A 1239 -12.93 -71.38 -88.20
CA TYR A 1239 -14.39 -71.41 -88.20
C TYR A 1239 -14.96 -70.33 -89.13
N ASN A 1240 -16.25 -70.40 -89.47
CA ASN A 1240 -16.87 -69.50 -90.45
C ASN A 1240 -16.72 -67.98 -90.15
N LEU A 1241 -16.55 -67.58 -88.89
CA LEU A 1241 -16.45 -66.17 -88.47
C LEU A 1241 -15.30 -65.91 -87.47
N SER A 1242 -14.48 -66.90 -87.15
CA SER A 1242 -13.41 -66.80 -86.14
C SER A 1242 -12.30 -67.83 -86.40
N ALA A 1243 -11.13 -67.62 -85.80
CA ALA A 1243 -10.05 -68.61 -85.79
C ALA A 1243 -9.43 -68.71 -84.39
N VAL A 1244 -8.66 -69.77 -84.14
CA VAL A 1244 -7.80 -69.93 -82.97
C VAL A 1244 -6.40 -70.22 -83.47
N ASP A 1245 -5.43 -69.46 -82.97
CA ASP A 1245 -4.01 -69.67 -83.26
C ASP A 1245 -3.31 -69.92 -81.93
N LEU A 1246 -2.81 -71.15 -81.77
CA LEU A 1246 -2.01 -71.58 -80.63
C LEU A 1246 -0.64 -71.97 -81.16
N VAL A 1247 0.40 -71.52 -80.49
CA VAL A 1247 1.76 -72.06 -80.65
C VAL A 1247 2.03 -72.89 -79.40
N TYR A 1248 2.64 -74.05 -79.56
CA TYR A 1248 3.06 -74.86 -78.44
C TYR A 1248 4.45 -75.45 -78.68
N GLU A 1249 5.18 -75.66 -77.59
CA GLU A 1249 6.48 -76.33 -77.59
C GLU A 1249 6.62 -77.17 -76.34
N GLY A 1250 7.52 -78.16 -76.41
CA GLY A 1250 7.81 -79.03 -75.27
C GLY A 1250 6.66 -79.96 -74.89
N MET A 1251 5.75 -80.31 -75.81
CA MET A 1251 4.68 -81.29 -75.53
C MET A 1251 5.17 -82.72 -75.86
N GLU A 1252 4.78 -83.74 -75.11
CA GLU A 1252 4.96 -85.14 -75.53
C GLU A 1252 3.75 -85.69 -76.28
N LYS A 1253 2.57 -85.08 -76.05
CA LYS A 1253 1.33 -85.56 -76.65
C LYS A 1253 0.35 -84.43 -76.95
N VAL A 1254 -0.11 -84.37 -78.20
CA VAL A 1254 -1.22 -83.50 -78.61
C VAL A 1254 -2.48 -84.33 -78.86
N GLU A 1255 -3.50 -84.15 -78.04
CA GLU A 1255 -4.79 -84.83 -78.14
C GLU A 1255 -5.88 -83.91 -78.68
N LEU A 1256 -6.71 -84.43 -79.58
CA LEU A 1256 -7.87 -83.73 -80.12
C LEU A 1256 -9.13 -84.47 -79.71
N GLN A 1257 -10.02 -83.78 -78.98
CA GLN A 1257 -11.29 -84.35 -78.56
C GLN A 1257 -12.45 -83.54 -79.13
N ALA A 1258 -13.16 -84.12 -80.09
CA ALA A 1258 -14.45 -83.60 -80.56
C ALA A 1258 -15.54 -83.98 -79.55
N GLY A 1259 -16.36 -83.01 -79.10
CA GLY A 1259 -17.58 -83.33 -78.35
C GLY A 1259 -17.89 -82.53 -77.10
N LEU A 1260 -17.90 -81.19 -77.17
CA LEU A 1260 -18.62 -80.40 -76.17
C LEU A 1260 -20.14 -80.73 -76.26
N PRO A 1261 -20.81 -81.19 -75.18
CA PRO A 1261 -22.26 -81.35 -75.18
C PRO A 1261 -22.96 -80.01 -75.42
N GLN A 1262 -24.04 -79.99 -76.20
CA GLN A 1262 -24.89 -78.80 -76.42
C GLN A 1262 -25.63 -78.29 -75.15
N ALA A 1263 -25.29 -78.79 -73.96
CA ALA A 1263 -26.03 -78.56 -72.73
C ALA A 1263 -25.10 -78.16 -71.57
N THR A 1264 -24.61 -76.93 -71.62
CA THR A 1264 -24.41 -76.04 -70.46
C THR A 1264 -24.14 -74.63 -70.99
N PHE A 1265 -25.19 -74.08 -71.63
CA PHE A 1265 -25.34 -72.65 -71.85
C PHE A 1265 -26.25 -72.15 -70.73
N VAL A 1266 -25.73 -71.31 -69.84
CA VAL A 1266 -26.51 -70.46 -68.93
C VAL A 1266 -25.93 -69.04 -69.08
N PRO A 1267 -26.78 -67.99 -69.12
CA PRO A 1267 -26.54 -66.73 -69.81
C PRO A 1267 -25.25 -65.98 -69.46
#